data_AF-A0A959EDD0-F1
#
_entry.id   AF-A0A959EDD0-F1
#
_cell.length_a   1.000
_cell.length_b   1.000
_cell.length_c   1.000
_cell.angle_alpha   90.00
_cell.angle_beta   90.00
_cell.angle_gamma   90.00
#
_symmetry.space_group_name_H-M   'P 1'
#
loop_
_entity.id
_entity.type
_entity.pdbx_description
1 polymer ?
#
loop_
_entity_poly.entity_id
_entity_poly.type
_entity_poly.pdbx_seq_one_letter_code
_entity_poly.pdbx_strand_id
1 'polypeptide(L)'
;PHSLYLPLINDPEYHHATVNVEVQQNNPSSLLWWMKRIISIRKRYQAFGRGNIQFLAPENSKVLAFTRSFEDEHLLVVANLSRHSQVVDLELPQFDQYTPVEVFGQTRFPSLDRGINRFTLGPYGYYWFALEPETEPGGDEEAIPDLEWVPEDWLQLAVGKGADVLAAKILPAFLSRSTGYNFHGRKLDHVDIHHAQPIIYEGGRSLLLILKLFFTEGFPELAFLPISMRKGDPRQQPNAPASSQILARLAGISQQGYLFEADASPAFRNYLLRNLLSDAGRAPLHYSFIRSVGFGWERFEDVPPARLVETSGDNINLAYGNRYFLKIFRRIEDSLNPELEINRHGGGNGLPVPGYLSHLQFDRSNGAPFILAMLQPYNANQGSAWQYFYDVSRRFLERVQSHAQQSAIPKEFPAPGAPLDKEWEEFIGDMPLHRAHLLGETVARLHTGLIDKSSPDFRPEPFSLHYQRSLYSAWQSQVRLTFQRLNKNKENLPGADLLIGQRSALLDRLRRIYSHKMEALKVRIHGDLQLEKVLFTGKEFILFDFEGDRTRSFSELRLKKPPMSDLSSLISSLYYAALAALEVEAEPGKLGGSPWLPWMEAWFAGMKTAFLNGYLPEARAAGLIPPSEEDWNILLDTFLLERQLYELGFELARNRGWEEIPLQGLLRMVKEGQGDTA
;
A
#
# COMPACT_ATOMS: atom_id res chain seq x y z
N PRO A 1 31.18 -24.54 -44.35
CA PRO A 1 32.27 -23.97 -43.50
C PRO A 1 33.21 -23.03 -44.29
N HIS A 2 33.93 -23.52 -45.30
CA HIS A 2 34.92 -22.74 -46.09
C HIS A 2 34.33 -21.63 -46.99
N SER A 3 33.00 -21.48 -46.99
CA SER A 3 32.24 -20.49 -47.77
C SER A 3 31.69 -19.33 -46.93
N LEU A 4 32.00 -19.29 -45.63
CA LEU A 4 31.60 -18.21 -44.74
C LEU A 4 32.64 -17.08 -44.77
N TYR A 5 32.16 -15.83 -44.80
CA TYR A 5 32.99 -14.62 -44.88
C TYR A 5 33.94 -14.45 -43.68
N LEU A 6 33.57 -15.03 -42.53
CA LEU A 6 34.42 -15.16 -41.34
C LEU A 6 34.45 -16.63 -40.91
N PRO A 7 35.57 -17.12 -40.35
CA PRO A 7 35.64 -18.48 -39.81
C PRO A 7 34.66 -18.66 -38.65
N LEU A 8 34.07 -19.86 -38.56
CA LEU A 8 33.24 -20.23 -37.41
C LEU A 8 34.09 -20.28 -36.14
N ILE A 9 33.47 -19.89 -35.02
CA ILE A 9 34.08 -20.04 -33.70
C ILE A 9 34.13 -21.54 -33.38
N ASN A 10 35.35 -22.08 -33.37
CA ASN A 10 35.64 -23.49 -33.11
C ASN A 10 36.09 -23.76 -31.65
N ASP A 11 36.13 -22.71 -30.81
CA ASP A 11 36.36 -22.86 -29.38
C ASP A 11 35.18 -23.61 -28.73
N PRO A 12 35.39 -24.70 -27.96
CA PRO A 12 34.30 -25.48 -27.37
C PRO A 12 33.34 -24.68 -26.47
N GLU A 13 33.82 -23.64 -25.77
CA GLU A 13 33.02 -22.80 -24.87
C GLU A 13 32.07 -21.88 -25.67
N TYR A 14 32.51 -21.40 -26.84
CA TYR A 14 31.77 -20.46 -27.70
C TYR A 14 31.32 -21.09 -29.03
N HIS A 15 31.36 -22.43 -29.13
CA HIS A 15 31.04 -23.15 -30.34
C HIS A 15 29.57 -22.95 -30.72
N HIS A 16 29.27 -22.75 -32.00
CA HIS A 16 27.90 -22.48 -32.47
C HIS A 16 26.88 -23.58 -32.11
N ALA A 17 27.30 -24.83 -31.91
CA ALA A 17 26.39 -25.88 -31.41
C ALA A 17 26.02 -25.70 -29.91
N THR A 18 26.90 -25.05 -29.13
CA THR A 18 26.75 -24.79 -27.68
C THR A 18 26.09 -23.43 -27.44
N VAL A 19 26.53 -22.40 -28.17
CA VAL A 19 26.10 -21.00 -28.03
C VAL A 19 25.48 -20.52 -29.35
N ASN A 20 24.16 -20.67 -29.46
CA ASN A 20 23.38 -20.17 -30.59
C ASN A 20 22.11 -19.46 -30.12
N VAL A 21 21.39 -18.87 -31.08
CA VAL A 21 20.18 -18.10 -30.84
C VAL A 21 19.07 -18.94 -30.19
N GLU A 22 18.89 -20.20 -30.59
CA GLU A 22 17.86 -21.08 -30.03
C GLU A 22 18.16 -21.42 -28.57
N VAL A 23 19.38 -21.88 -28.26
CA VAL A 23 19.82 -22.16 -26.88
C VAL A 23 19.76 -20.90 -25.99
N GLN A 24 20.11 -19.73 -26.52
CA GLN A 24 20.00 -18.48 -25.76
C GLN A 24 18.55 -17.98 -25.64
N GLN A 25 17.67 -18.24 -26.60
CA GLN A 25 16.24 -17.92 -26.49
C GLN A 25 15.55 -18.78 -25.43
N ASN A 26 15.93 -20.06 -25.31
CA ASN A 26 15.33 -21.00 -24.36
C ASN A 26 15.87 -20.88 -22.91
N ASN A 27 16.81 -19.96 -22.64
CA ASN A 27 17.42 -19.76 -21.31
C ASN A 27 17.29 -18.29 -20.85
N PRO A 28 16.46 -17.95 -19.82
CA PRO A 28 16.27 -16.57 -19.36
C PRO A 28 17.53 -15.90 -18.83
N SER A 29 18.50 -16.70 -18.36
CA SER A 29 19.77 -16.23 -17.82
C SER A 29 20.83 -16.04 -18.92
N SER A 30 20.46 -16.15 -20.19
CA SER A 30 21.39 -15.96 -21.31
C SER A 30 21.75 -14.49 -21.54
N LEU A 31 22.87 -14.28 -22.23
CA LEU A 31 23.29 -12.94 -22.65
C LEU A 31 22.25 -12.26 -23.55
N LEU A 32 21.52 -13.00 -24.38
CA LEU A 32 20.43 -12.48 -25.21
C LEU A 32 19.28 -11.91 -24.37
N TRP A 33 18.80 -12.64 -23.36
CA TRP A 33 17.73 -12.16 -22.48
C TRP A 33 18.19 -11.03 -21.58
N TRP A 34 19.42 -11.10 -21.05
CA TRP A 34 20.04 -9.97 -20.35
C TRP A 34 20.07 -8.72 -21.25
N MET A 35 20.56 -8.83 -22.49
CA MET A 35 20.63 -7.70 -23.42
C MET A 35 19.25 -7.12 -23.74
N LYS A 36 18.21 -7.97 -23.92
CA LYS A 36 16.82 -7.50 -24.10
C LYS A 36 16.34 -6.68 -22.90
N ARG A 37 16.55 -7.18 -21.67
CA ARG A 37 16.14 -6.50 -20.43
C ARG A 37 16.85 -5.16 -20.24
N ILE A 38 18.16 -5.11 -20.48
CA ILE A 38 18.97 -3.87 -20.45
C ILE A 38 18.48 -2.86 -21.50
N ILE A 39 18.11 -3.30 -22.70
CA ILE A 39 17.53 -2.43 -23.73
C ILE A 39 16.15 -1.90 -23.29
N SER A 40 15.31 -2.71 -22.66
CA SER A 40 14.00 -2.27 -22.15
C SER A 40 14.16 -1.21 -21.05
N ILE A 41 15.01 -1.46 -20.06
CA ILE A 41 15.35 -0.51 -18.98
C ILE A 41 15.93 0.80 -19.54
N ARG A 42 16.81 0.74 -20.56
CA ARG A 42 17.33 1.95 -21.22
C ARG A 42 16.26 2.73 -22.00
N LYS A 43 15.17 2.10 -22.43
CA LYS A 43 14.02 2.79 -23.04
C LYS A 43 13.09 3.41 -21.99
N ARG A 44 12.92 2.73 -20.84
CA ARG A 44 12.10 3.19 -19.71
C ARG A 44 12.73 4.38 -18.98
N TYR A 45 14.03 4.31 -18.71
CA TYR A 45 14.77 5.33 -17.95
C TYR A 45 15.64 6.17 -18.91
N GLN A 46 15.20 7.41 -19.18
CA GLN A 46 15.87 8.32 -20.11
C GLN A 46 17.26 8.73 -19.63
N ALA A 47 17.55 8.73 -18.33
CA ALA A 47 18.85 9.05 -17.77
C ALA A 47 19.93 8.05 -18.20
N PHE A 48 19.61 6.78 -18.49
CA PHE A 48 20.55 5.85 -19.13
C PHE A 48 20.84 6.19 -20.61
N GLY A 49 19.91 6.84 -21.31
CA GLY A 49 20.05 7.21 -22.71
C GLY A 49 20.70 8.58 -22.93
N ARG A 50 20.20 9.59 -22.22
CA ARG A 50 20.45 11.03 -22.43
C ARG A 50 21.02 11.76 -21.21
N GLY A 51 20.92 11.16 -20.03
CA GLY A 51 21.33 11.79 -18.78
C GLY A 51 22.83 12.02 -18.68
N ASN A 52 23.21 13.01 -17.86
CA ASN A 52 24.59 13.24 -17.47
C ASN A 52 25.15 12.02 -16.71
N ILE A 53 26.44 12.04 -16.39
CA ILE A 53 27.09 11.03 -15.55
C ILE A 53 28.04 11.72 -14.58
N GLN A 54 27.93 11.37 -13.31
CA GLN A 54 28.78 11.87 -12.23
C GLN A 54 29.36 10.67 -11.49
N PHE A 55 30.68 10.48 -11.59
CA PHE A 55 31.36 9.40 -10.89
C PHE A 55 31.49 9.73 -9.40
N LEU A 56 31.19 8.74 -8.56
CA LEU A 56 31.40 8.79 -7.13
C LEU A 56 32.79 8.19 -6.83
N ALA A 57 33.44 8.68 -5.78
CA ALA A 57 34.80 8.26 -5.41
C ALA A 57 34.82 7.54 -4.04
N PRO A 58 34.25 6.32 -3.94
CA PRO A 58 34.32 5.55 -2.70
C PRO A 58 35.76 5.13 -2.36
N GLU A 59 36.05 4.96 -1.07
CA GLU A 59 37.35 4.42 -0.63
C GLU A 59 37.62 3.00 -1.18
N ASN A 60 36.57 2.20 -1.40
CA ASN A 60 36.70 0.86 -1.97
C ASN A 60 36.85 0.90 -3.50
N SER A 61 38.10 1.05 -3.96
CA SER A 61 38.50 1.04 -5.37
C SER A 61 38.08 -0.20 -6.19
N LYS A 62 37.58 -1.27 -5.56
CA LYS A 62 36.99 -2.43 -6.26
C LYS A 62 35.53 -2.22 -6.66
N VAL A 63 34.91 -1.13 -6.23
CA VAL A 63 33.52 -0.79 -6.54
C VAL A 63 33.50 0.48 -7.37
N LEU A 64 32.94 0.38 -8.57
CA LEU A 64 32.63 1.52 -9.42
C LEU A 64 31.24 2.03 -9.06
N ALA A 65 31.15 3.27 -8.59
CA ALA A 65 29.87 3.92 -8.31
C ALA A 65 29.74 5.22 -9.10
N PHE A 66 28.56 5.47 -9.66
CA PHE A 66 28.25 6.72 -10.38
C PHE A 66 26.75 6.96 -10.41
N THR A 67 26.37 8.23 -10.49
CA THR A 67 24.98 8.63 -10.72
C THR A 67 24.78 9.06 -12.17
N ARG A 68 23.54 8.99 -12.64
CA ARG A 68 23.09 9.59 -13.89
C ARG A 68 21.81 10.36 -13.65
N SER A 69 21.61 11.48 -14.34
CA SER A 69 20.41 12.29 -14.17
C SER A 69 19.96 12.93 -15.47
N PHE A 70 18.66 12.94 -15.71
CA PHE A 70 18.02 13.57 -16.86
C PHE A 70 16.67 14.14 -16.44
N GLU A 71 16.52 15.46 -16.47
CA GLU A 71 15.35 16.14 -15.90
C GLU A 71 15.17 15.68 -14.44
N ASP A 72 13.97 15.26 -14.03
CA ASP A 72 13.69 14.78 -12.66
C ASP A 72 14.04 13.28 -12.45
N GLU A 73 14.59 12.60 -13.47
CA GLU A 73 14.95 11.18 -13.39
C GLU A 73 16.38 11.01 -12.90
N HIS A 74 16.55 10.48 -11.69
CA HIS A 74 17.85 10.22 -11.06
C HIS A 74 18.12 8.71 -10.93
N LEU A 75 19.34 8.30 -11.26
CA LEU A 75 19.80 6.91 -11.18
C LEU A 75 21.12 6.82 -10.40
N LEU A 76 21.29 5.77 -9.60
CA LEU A 76 22.54 5.40 -8.94
C LEU A 76 22.96 4.00 -9.41
N VAL A 77 24.18 3.89 -9.94
CA VAL A 77 24.80 2.62 -10.29
C VAL A 77 25.93 2.34 -9.30
N VAL A 78 25.93 1.14 -8.71
CA VAL A 78 26.99 0.63 -7.84
C VAL A 78 27.38 -0.75 -8.34
N ALA A 79 28.60 -0.92 -8.83
CA ALA A 79 29.07 -2.15 -9.48
C ALA A 79 30.35 -2.68 -8.84
N ASN A 80 30.31 -3.91 -8.35
CA ASN A 80 31.47 -4.63 -7.85
C ASN A 80 32.31 -5.16 -9.03
N LEU A 81 33.57 -4.71 -9.15
CA LEU A 81 34.52 -5.18 -10.18
C LEU A 81 35.36 -6.39 -9.70
N SER A 82 35.09 -6.92 -8.51
CA SER A 82 35.83 -8.02 -7.88
C SER A 82 35.03 -9.33 -7.86
N ARG A 83 35.75 -10.45 -8.05
CA ARG A 83 35.25 -11.82 -7.85
C ARG A 83 34.91 -12.18 -6.39
N HIS A 84 35.01 -11.24 -5.48
CA HIS A 84 34.72 -11.41 -4.05
C HIS A 84 33.70 -10.35 -3.63
N SER A 85 32.79 -10.70 -2.72
CA SER A 85 31.82 -9.75 -2.17
C SER A 85 32.51 -8.49 -1.64
N GLN A 86 31.95 -7.33 -1.92
CA GLN A 86 32.45 -6.04 -1.46
C GLN A 86 31.38 -5.31 -0.66
N VAL A 87 31.84 -4.51 0.30
CA VAL A 87 31.03 -3.47 0.95
C VAL A 87 31.54 -2.13 0.44
N VAL A 88 30.63 -1.21 0.19
CA VAL A 88 30.95 0.18 -0.12
C VAL A 88 30.07 1.11 0.72
N ASP A 89 30.70 2.17 1.20
CA ASP A 89 30.06 3.27 1.90
C ASP A 89 30.02 4.46 0.95
N LEU A 90 28.84 5.03 0.72
CA LEU A 90 28.61 6.15 -0.21
C LEU A 90 27.95 7.32 0.53
N GLU A 91 28.57 8.50 0.40
CA GLU A 91 27.96 9.76 0.80
C GLU A 91 27.20 10.34 -0.40
N LEU A 92 25.91 10.57 -0.23
CA LEU A 92 24.98 10.99 -1.29
C LEU A 92 24.14 12.20 -0.84
N PRO A 93 24.75 13.32 -0.41
CA PRO A 93 24.04 14.42 0.25
C PRO A 93 22.98 15.11 -0.62
N GLN A 94 23.10 14.99 -1.94
CA GLN A 94 22.12 15.51 -2.92
C GLN A 94 20.89 14.58 -3.13
N PHE A 95 20.89 13.41 -2.50
CA PHE A 95 19.82 12.40 -2.56
C PHE A 95 19.38 11.96 -1.14
N ASP A 96 19.56 12.84 -0.16
CA ASP A 96 18.98 12.69 1.17
C ASP A 96 17.46 12.49 1.07
N GLN A 97 16.92 11.49 1.76
CA GLN A 97 15.50 11.10 1.69
C GLN A 97 15.04 10.68 0.29
N TYR A 98 15.95 10.18 -0.57
CA TYR A 98 15.56 9.43 -1.75
C TYR A 98 15.52 7.94 -1.43
N THR A 99 14.48 7.24 -1.86
CA THR A 99 14.37 5.78 -1.76
C THR A 99 15.04 5.15 -2.99
N PRO A 100 16.11 4.34 -2.83
CA PRO A 100 16.69 3.61 -3.95
C PRO A 100 15.77 2.45 -4.34
N VAL A 101 15.21 2.49 -5.55
CA VAL A 101 14.35 1.45 -6.11
C VAL A 101 15.13 0.66 -7.16
N GLU A 102 15.39 -0.61 -6.88
CA GLU A 102 16.18 -1.48 -7.75
C GLU A 102 15.45 -1.66 -9.10
N VAL A 103 16.04 -1.21 -10.21
CA VAL A 103 15.34 -1.06 -11.50
C VAL A 103 14.89 -2.37 -12.13
N PHE A 104 15.54 -3.51 -11.83
CA PHE A 104 15.20 -4.81 -12.39
C PHE A 104 14.03 -5.47 -11.65
N GLY A 105 14.11 -5.54 -10.31
CA GLY A 105 13.10 -6.19 -9.45
C GLY A 105 12.01 -5.26 -8.91
N GLN A 106 12.21 -3.94 -9.01
CA GLN A 106 11.41 -2.89 -8.34
C GLN A 106 11.44 -2.97 -6.80
N THR A 107 12.48 -3.59 -6.25
CA THR A 107 12.68 -3.69 -4.79
C THR A 107 13.10 -2.34 -4.22
N ARG A 108 12.32 -1.79 -3.30
CA ARG A 108 12.70 -0.61 -2.52
C ARG A 108 13.76 -0.98 -1.48
N PHE A 109 14.85 -0.23 -1.45
CA PHE A 109 15.86 -0.26 -0.39
C PHE A 109 15.54 0.82 0.65
N PRO A 110 16.13 0.80 1.85
CA PRO A 110 15.99 1.89 2.82
C PRO A 110 16.36 3.24 2.18
N SER A 111 15.60 4.30 2.51
CA SER A 111 15.90 5.67 2.08
C SER A 111 17.31 6.09 2.48
N LEU A 112 17.92 6.93 1.64
CA LEU A 112 19.29 7.40 1.83
C LEU A 112 19.37 8.48 2.91
N ASP A 113 20.31 8.35 3.83
CA ASP A 113 20.66 9.39 4.81
C ASP A 113 21.67 10.40 4.21
N ARG A 114 21.69 11.66 4.68
CA ARG A 114 22.84 12.59 4.43
C ARG A 114 24.22 12.02 4.76
N GLY A 115 24.27 11.02 5.64
CA GLY A 115 25.49 10.39 6.12
C GLY A 115 26.01 9.29 5.20
N ILE A 116 26.50 8.22 5.83
CA ILE A 116 27.12 7.09 5.14
C ILE A 116 26.07 6.03 4.79
N ASN A 117 25.83 5.82 3.50
CA ASN A 117 24.92 4.81 2.99
C ASN A 117 25.71 3.55 2.59
N ARG A 118 25.47 2.44 3.29
CA ARG A 118 26.24 1.20 3.14
C ARG A 118 25.56 0.20 2.20
N PHE A 119 26.25 -0.17 1.12
CA PHE A 119 25.82 -1.20 0.17
C PHE A 119 26.72 -2.43 0.26
N THR A 120 26.11 -3.62 0.23
CA THR A 120 26.84 -4.90 0.19
C THR A 120 26.53 -5.61 -1.13
N LEU A 121 27.56 -5.92 -1.92
CA LEU A 121 27.45 -6.52 -3.24
C LEU A 121 28.11 -7.89 -3.27
N GLY A 122 27.47 -8.87 -3.91
CA GLY A 122 28.08 -10.18 -4.20
C GLY A 122 29.21 -10.08 -5.25
N PRO A 123 29.95 -11.17 -5.50
CA PRO A 123 30.97 -11.25 -6.55
C PRO A 123 30.44 -10.78 -7.91
N TYR A 124 31.10 -9.79 -8.52
CA TYR A 124 30.67 -9.14 -9.77
C TYR A 124 29.23 -8.60 -9.78
N GLY A 125 28.60 -8.47 -8.61
CA GLY A 125 27.24 -7.97 -8.46
C GLY A 125 27.16 -6.46 -8.68
N TYR A 126 25.98 -6.01 -9.09
CA TYR A 126 25.69 -4.59 -9.30
C TYR A 126 24.28 -4.27 -8.80
N TYR A 127 24.10 -3.03 -8.36
CA TYR A 127 22.79 -2.42 -8.18
C TYR A 127 22.65 -1.25 -9.14
N TRP A 128 21.51 -1.21 -9.82
CA TRP A 128 21.04 -0.05 -10.57
C TRP A 128 19.78 0.41 -9.85
N PHE A 129 19.84 1.56 -9.20
CA PHE A 129 18.70 2.15 -8.50
C PHE A 129 18.15 3.30 -9.32
N ALA A 130 16.84 3.35 -9.48
CA ALA A 130 16.14 4.61 -9.62
C ALA A 130 16.15 5.26 -8.24
N LEU A 131 16.68 6.46 -8.15
CA LEU A 131 16.56 7.28 -6.95
C LEU A 131 15.24 8.04 -7.10
N GLU A 132 14.18 7.44 -6.56
CA GLU A 132 12.92 8.15 -6.41
C GLU A 132 13.07 9.10 -5.22
N PRO A 133 12.73 10.39 -5.33
CA PRO A 133 12.49 11.17 -4.13
C PRO A 133 11.40 10.42 -3.35
N GLU A 134 11.62 10.18 -2.05
CA GLU A 134 10.51 9.83 -1.19
C GLU A 134 9.48 10.96 -1.38
N THR A 135 8.24 10.62 -1.77
CA THR A 135 7.28 11.63 -2.26
C THR A 135 6.70 12.45 -1.10
N GLU A 136 7.56 13.21 -0.45
CA GLU A 136 7.24 14.37 0.33
C GLU A 136 6.80 15.48 -0.63
N PRO A 137 5.65 16.14 -0.40
CA PRO A 137 5.41 17.45 -0.97
C PRO A 137 6.52 18.36 -0.46
N GLY A 138 7.45 18.76 -1.33
CA GLY A 138 8.67 19.47 -0.96
C GLY A 138 8.39 20.69 -0.09
N GLY A 139 8.58 20.53 1.23
CA GLY A 139 8.69 21.63 2.17
C GLY A 139 10.15 22.02 2.26
N ASP A 140 10.56 23.07 1.54
CA ASP A 140 11.91 23.63 1.65
C ASP A 140 12.29 23.78 3.13
N GLU A 141 13.52 23.44 3.52
CA GLU A 141 14.00 23.69 4.90
C GLU A 141 13.92 25.18 5.28
N GLU A 142 13.98 26.06 4.28
CA GLU A 142 13.77 27.51 4.39
C GLU A 142 12.31 27.87 4.76
N ALA A 143 11.34 27.00 4.46
CA ALA A 143 9.92 27.17 4.78
C ALA A 143 9.52 26.71 6.20
N ILE A 144 10.42 26.08 6.96
CA ILE A 144 10.18 25.82 8.39
C ILE A 144 10.15 27.19 9.11
N PRO A 145 9.04 27.58 9.77
CA PRO A 145 8.91 28.90 10.36
C PRO A 145 9.73 29.04 11.65
N ASP A 146 10.33 30.22 11.83
CA ASP A 146 10.83 30.66 13.13
C ASP A 146 9.69 31.25 13.96
N LEU A 147 9.65 30.88 15.24
CA LEU A 147 8.69 31.37 16.23
C LEU A 147 9.45 32.04 17.37
N GLU A 148 9.33 33.37 17.44
CA GLU A 148 9.77 34.15 18.59
C GLU A 148 8.95 33.75 19.83
N TRP A 149 9.64 33.45 20.92
CA TRP A 149 9.02 32.86 22.11
C TRP A 149 9.47 33.56 23.40
N VAL A 150 8.51 34.05 24.18
CA VAL A 150 8.75 34.85 25.39
C VAL A 150 8.57 34.06 26.70
N PRO A 151 7.57 33.16 26.87
CA PRO A 151 7.38 32.45 28.14
C PRO A 151 8.48 31.46 28.51
N GLU A 152 8.68 31.23 29.81
CA GLU A 152 9.70 30.28 30.30
C GLU A 152 9.37 28.81 30.00
N ASP A 153 8.09 28.48 29.79
CA ASP A 153 7.63 27.12 29.50
C ASP A 153 6.90 27.03 28.16
N TRP A 154 7.53 26.35 27.18
CA TRP A 154 6.94 26.06 25.86
C TRP A 154 5.58 25.37 25.90
N LEU A 155 5.20 24.66 26.98
CA LEU A 155 3.86 24.07 27.10
C LEU A 155 2.74 25.14 27.05
N GLN A 156 3.06 26.39 27.35
CA GLN A 156 2.13 27.53 27.21
C GLN A 156 1.84 27.88 25.73
N LEU A 157 2.54 27.27 24.76
CA LEU A 157 2.27 27.44 23.32
C LEU A 157 0.84 27.04 22.93
N ALA A 158 0.17 26.20 23.71
CA ALA A 158 -1.21 25.79 23.45
C ALA A 158 -2.24 26.52 24.33
N VAL A 159 -1.89 27.68 24.92
CA VAL A 159 -2.79 28.49 25.74
C VAL A 159 -2.75 29.97 25.35
N GLY A 160 -3.92 30.60 25.27
CA GLY A 160 -4.06 32.04 24.99
C GLY A 160 -3.36 32.48 23.71
N LYS A 161 -2.62 33.61 23.76
CA LYS A 161 -1.91 34.15 22.60
C LYS A 161 -0.89 33.20 21.96
N GLY A 162 -0.37 32.22 22.71
CA GLY A 162 0.49 31.17 22.16
C GLY A 162 -0.29 30.28 21.19
N ALA A 163 -1.49 29.85 21.61
CA ALA A 163 -2.37 29.01 20.82
C ALA A 163 -2.78 29.70 19.52
N ASP A 164 -3.11 31.00 19.58
CA ASP A 164 -3.47 31.80 18.41
C ASP A 164 -2.37 31.78 17.33
N VAL A 165 -1.10 31.92 17.72
CA VAL A 165 0.04 31.91 16.78
C VAL A 165 0.32 30.48 16.27
N LEU A 166 0.23 29.48 17.15
CA LEU A 166 0.39 28.07 16.77
C LEU A 166 -0.68 27.67 15.73
N ALA A 167 -1.94 28.03 15.97
CA ALA A 167 -3.10 27.77 15.10
C ALA A 167 -3.08 28.57 13.79
N ALA A 168 -2.79 29.88 13.83
CA ALA A 168 -2.92 30.75 12.65
C ALA A 168 -1.70 30.72 11.72
N LYS A 169 -0.51 30.32 12.19
CA LYS A 169 0.73 30.36 11.38
C LYS A 169 1.46 29.04 11.30
N ILE A 170 1.71 28.40 12.44
CA ILE A 170 2.64 27.27 12.52
C ILE A 170 1.99 25.98 12.02
N LEU A 171 0.80 25.65 12.54
CA LEU A 171 0.07 24.43 12.19
C LEU A 171 -0.33 24.39 10.70
N PRO A 172 -0.87 25.45 10.06
CA PRO A 172 -1.18 25.43 8.64
C PRO A 172 0.07 25.19 7.76
N ALA A 173 1.18 25.87 8.07
CA ALA A 173 2.44 25.73 7.34
C ALA A 173 3.11 24.35 7.55
N PHE A 174 2.91 23.73 8.72
CA PHE A 174 3.34 22.36 8.99
C PHE A 174 2.46 21.34 8.26
N LEU A 175 1.14 21.47 8.37
CA LEU A 175 0.18 20.58 7.74
C LEU A 175 0.26 20.58 6.21
N SER A 176 0.67 21.69 5.58
CA SER A 176 0.88 21.75 4.13
C SER A 176 2.14 21.03 3.64
N ARG A 177 3.12 20.76 4.51
CA ARG A 177 4.37 20.02 4.18
C ARG A 177 4.42 18.61 4.75
N SER A 178 3.59 18.29 5.75
CA SER A 178 3.63 17.00 6.42
C SER A 178 3.04 15.90 5.53
N THR A 179 3.84 14.87 5.28
CA THR A 179 3.44 13.65 4.56
C THR A 179 2.33 12.86 5.25
N GLY A 180 2.18 12.99 6.58
CA GLY A 180 1.18 12.27 7.36
C GLY A 180 -0.23 12.87 7.35
N TYR A 181 -0.45 14.08 6.82
CA TYR A 181 -1.77 14.74 6.81
C TYR A 181 -2.23 15.04 5.38
N ASN A 182 -2.72 14.01 4.68
CA ASN A 182 -3.16 14.12 3.29
C ASN A 182 -4.60 14.63 3.16
N PHE A 183 -4.79 15.80 2.53
CA PHE A 183 -6.11 16.44 2.35
C PHE A 183 -6.86 16.04 1.07
N HIS A 184 -6.31 15.10 0.31
CA HIS A 184 -6.90 14.55 -0.93
C HIS A 184 -7.24 15.63 -1.98
N GLY A 185 -6.38 16.67 -2.08
CA GLY A 185 -6.53 17.77 -3.03
C GLY A 185 -7.37 18.96 -2.53
N ARG A 186 -8.05 18.84 -1.38
CA ARG A 186 -8.74 19.97 -0.76
C ARG A 186 -7.75 20.97 -0.19
N LYS A 187 -8.06 22.25 -0.30
CA LYS A 187 -7.25 23.33 0.27
C LYS A 187 -7.65 23.59 1.72
N LEU A 188 -6.67 23.53 2.62
CA LEU A 188 -6.82 23.95 4.02
C LEU A 188 -7.04 25.47 4.08
N ASP A 189 -8.05 25.89 4.84
CA ASP A 189 -8.43 27.30 5.06
C ASP A 189 -7.89 27.81 6.40
N HIS A 190 -8.25 27.14 7.50
CA HIS A 190 -7.70 27.41 8.84
C HIS A 190 -7.70 26.17 9.74
N VAL A 191 -7.06 26.30 10.91
CA VAL A 191 -6.87 25.24 11.90
C VAL A 191 -7.26 25.77 13.27
N ASP A 192 -8.16 25.07 13.96
CA ASP A 192 -8.45 25.32 15.38
C ASP A 192 -7.78 24.26 16.25
N ILE A 193 -7.24 24.68 17.41
CA ILE A 193 -6.81 23.75 18.46
C ILE A 193 -8.05 23.44 19.32
N HIS A 194 -8.73 22.34 18.97
CA HIS A 194 -9.96 21.90 19.65
C HIS A 194 -9.70 21.37 21.06
N HIS A 195 -8.55 20.72 21.29
CA HIS A 195 -8.07 20.40 22.63
C HIS A 195 -6.55 20.36 22.69
N ALA A 196 -5.98 20.69 23.85
CA ALA A 196 -4.56 20.61 24.13
C ALA A 196 -4.32 20.17 25.57
N GLN A 197 -3.65 19.03 25.75
CA GLN A 197 -3.31 18.50 27.07
C GLN A 197 -1.79 18.36 27.23
N PRO A 198 -1.15 19.09 28.17
CA PRO A 198 0.24 18.86 28.50
C PRO A 198 0.42 17.52 29.23
N ILE A 199 1.48 16.81 28.86
CA ILE A 199 1.93 15.60 29.55
C ILE A 199 3.41 15.73 29.91
N ILE A 200 3.76 15.22 31.09
CA ILE A 200 5.12 15.24 31.64
C ILE A 200 5.48 13.79 31.99
N TYR A 201 6.66 13.34 31.59
CA TYR A 201 7.10 11.97 31.75
C TYR A 201 8.63 11.90 31.87
N GLU A 202 9.14 10.70 32.17
CA GLU A 202 10.58 10.47 32.31
C GLU A 202 11.30 10.74 30.98
N GLY A 203 12.26 11.67 30.99
CA GLY A 203 13.01 12.08 29.80
C GLY A 203 12.30 13.06 28.87
N GLY A 204 11.11 13.58 29.19
CA GLY A 204 10.47 14.57 28.31
C GLY A 204 9.11 15.13 28.74
N ARG A 205 8.56 15.94 27.85
CA ARG A 205 7.22 16.52 27.94
C ARG A 205 6.69 16.75 26.53
N SER A 206 5.38 16.64 26.38
CA SER A 206 4.66 16.83 25.12
C SER A 206 3.33 17.55 25.34
N LEU A 207 2.77 18.08 24.26
CA LEU A 207 1.38 18.48 24.17
C LEU A 207 0.63 17.46 23.30
N LEU A 208 -0.46 16.92 23.81
CA LEU A 208 -1.41 16.13 23.02
C LEU A 208 -2.42 17.10 22.41
N LEU A 209 -2.33 17.38 21.10
CA LEU A 209 -3.26 18.27 20.42
C LEU A 209 -4.33 17.46 19.69
N ILE A 210 -5.59 17.88 19.84
CA ILE A 210 -6.67 17.54 18.91
C ILE A 210 -6.97 18.80 18.12
N LEU A 211 -6.77 18.72 16.81
CA LEU A 211 -6.99 19.80 15.86
C LEU A 211 -8.34 19.63 15.17
N LYS A 212 -8.95 20.75 14.79
CA LYS A 212 -10.08 20.78 13.85
C LYS A 212 -9.64 21.54 12.60
N LEU A 213 -9.66 20.85 11.48
CA LEU A 213 -9.16 21.31 10.19
C LEU A 213 -10.34 21.79 9.35
N PHE A 214 -10.30 23.05 8.91
CA PHE A 214 -11.32 23.62 8.04
C PHE A 214 -10.75 23.76 6.62
N PHE A 215 -11.56 23.37 5.64
CA PHE A 215 -11.20 23.39 4.23
C PHE A 215 -12.07 24.39 3.47
N THR A 216 -11.60 24.84 2.31
CA THR A 216 -12.40 25.70 1.41
C THR A 216 -13.64 25.02 0.87
N GLU A 217 -13.71 23.69 0.94
CA GLU A 217 -14.83 22.86 0.51
C GLU A 217 -14.94 21.57 1.36
N GLY A 218 -16.15 21.06 1.52
CA GLY A 218 -16.44 19.87 2.35
C GLY A 218 -16.69 20.20 3.83
N PHE A 219 -16.69 19.16 4.67
CA PHE A 219 -16.86 19.29 6.12
C PHE A 219 -15.50 19.41 6.83
N PRO A 220 -15.44 20.05 8.02
CA PRO A 220 -14.23 20.06 8.83
C PRO A 220 -13.86 18.66 9.33
N GLU A 221 -12.57 18.40 9.47
CA GLU A 221 -12.04 17.12 9.95
C GLU A 221 -11.34 17.26 11.30
N LEU A 222 -11.21 16.16 12.04
CA LEU A 222 -10.47 16.12 13.29
C LEU A 222 -9.18 15.33 13.12
N ALA A 223 -8.09 15.89 13.64
CA ALA A 223 -6.77 15.29 13.59
C ALA A 223 -6.13 15.23 14.99
N PHE A 224 -5.36 14.18 15.25
CA PHE A 224 -4.57 14.04 16.48
C PHE A 224 -3.09 14.26 16.17
N LEU A 225 -2.51 15.29 16.77
CA LEU A 225 -1.12 15.70 16.57
C LEU A 225 -0.44 15.86 17.95
N PRO A 226 0.25 14.83 18.46
CA PRO A 226 1.09 14.98 19.63
C PRO A 226 2.40 15.69 19.24
N ILE A 227 2.83 16.70 19.98
CA ILE A 227 4.06 17.47 19.70
C ILE A 227 5.02 17.49 20.88
N SER A 228 6.32 17.51 20.60
CA SER A 228 7.42 17.64 21.57
C SER A 228 8.29 18.86 21.25
N MET A 229 9.15 19.24 22.20
CA MET A 229 10.17 20.27 22.03
C MET A 229 11.56 19.72 22.41
N ARG A 230 12.58 20.01 21.59
CA ARG A 230 13.99 19.71 21.87
C ARG A 230 14.81 21.00 21.79
N LYS A 231 15.75 21.19 22.72
CA LYS A 231 16.62 22.38 22.76
C LYS A 231 17.73 22.29 21.71
N GLY A 232 18.29 23.43 21.32
CA GLY A 232 19.38 23.54 20.34
C GLY A 232 18.91 23.46 18.88
N ASP A 233 19.86 23.60 17.96
CA ASP A 233 19.64 23.50 16.52
C ASP A 233 19.37 22.03 16.12
N PRO A 234 18.31 21.70 15.36
CA PRO A 234 18.10 20.35 14.84
C PRO A 234 19.28 19.85 13.98
N ARG A 235 19.94 20.74 13.23
CA ARG A 235 21.06 20.41 12.30
C ARG A 235 22.30 19.87 13.02
N GLN A 236 22.43 20.13 14.31
CA GLN A 236 23.61 19.80 15.12
C GLN A 236 23.39 18.58 16.02
N GLN A 237 22.23 17.92 15.91
CA GLN A 237 21.83 16.86 16.84
C GLN A 237 21.70 15.50 16.15
N PRO A 238 22.31 14.43 16.70
CA PRO A 238 22.09 13.08 16.20
C PRO A 238 20.61 12.72 16.36
N ASN A 239 20.07 11.97 15.38
CA ASN A 239 18.67 11.57 15.33
C ASN A 239 17.73 12.79 15.46
N ALA A 240 17.91 13.79 14.59
CA ALA A 240 16.91 14.84 14.39
C ALA A 240 15.68 14.25 13.65
N PRO A 241 14.46 14.72 13.94
CA PRO A 241 13.30 14.41 13.11
C PRO A 241 13.49 14.93 11.68
N ALA A 242 12.82 14.31 10.71
CA ALA A 242 12.82 14.81 9.34
C ALA A 242 12.21 16.22 9.26
N SER A 243 12.56 16.98 8.23
CA SER A 243 12.09 18.36 8.04
C SER A 243 10.55 18.46 7.94
N SER A 244 9.89 17.44 7.41
CA SER A 244 8.43 17.27 7.39
C SER A 244 7.80 16.99 8.76
N GLN A 245 8.59 16.54 9.75
CA GLN A 245 8.16 16.30 11.14
C GLN A 245 8.45 17.47 12.08
N ILE A 246 9.36 18.39 11.71
CA ILE A 246 9.60 19.63 12.46
C ILE A 246 8.45 20.59 12.20
N LEU A 247 7.89 21.22 13.24
CA LEU A 247 6.80 22.20 13.15
C LEU A 247 7.32 23.64 13.03
N ALA A 248 8.26 24.01 13.89
CA ALA A 248 8.83 25.36 13.96
C ALA A 248 10.17 25.36 14.70
N ARG A 249 11.05 26.30 14.37
CA ARG A 249 12.20 26.66 15.20
C ARG A 249 11.76 27.64 16.29
N LEU A 250 12.26 27.46 17.51
CA LEU A 250 11.95 28.31 18.66
C LEU A 250 13.14 29.24 18.94
N ALA A 251 12.93 30.53 18.73
CA ALA A 251 13.88 31.59 19.09
C ALA A 251 13.43 32.26 20.39
N GLY A 252 13.84 31.69 21.53
CA GLY A 252 13.49 32.19 22.86
C GLY A 252 14.59 33.02 23.51
N ILE A 253 14.19 33.93 24.41
CA ILE A 253 15.09 34.87 25.12
C ILE A 253 16.22 34.15 25.89
N SER A 254 15.97 32.96 26.42
CA SER A 254 16.92 32.19 27.22
C SER A 254 17.27 30.80 26.66
N GLN A 255 16.54 30.31 25.65
CA GLN A 255 16.71 28.97 25.07
C GLN A 255 16.33 28.98 23.59
N GLN A 256 17.19 28.42 22.75
CA GLN A 256 16.85 27.99 21.40
C GLN A 256 16.39 26.53 21.40
N GLY A 257 15.53 26.17 20.46
CA GLY A 257 15.05 24.80 20.27
C GLY A 257 14.16 24.69 19.05
N TYR A 258 13.37 23.62 18.98
CA TYR A 258 12.38 23.44 17.92
C TYR A 258 11.23 22.52 18.38
N LEU A 259 10.07 22.73 17.76
CA LEU A 259 8.88 21.89 17.89
C LEU A 259 8.88 20.82 16.81
N PHE A 260 8.41 19.62 17.12
CA PHE A 260 8.32 18.51 16.17
C PHE A 260 7.26 17.48 16.61
N GLU A 261 6.86 16.58 15.72
CA GLU A 261 5.92 15.51 16.05
C GLU A 261 6.47 14.60 17.15
N ALA A 262 5.69 14.38 18.21
CA ALA A 262 6.18 13.72 19.42
C ALA A 262 6.58 12.26 19.18
N ASP A 263 6.06 11.60 18.16
CA ASP A 263 6.47 10.25 17.81
C ASP A 263 7.93 10.16 17.35
N ALA A 264 8.58 11.25 16.92
CA ALA A 264 10.03 11.23 16.69
C ALA A 264 10.85 11.23 18.02
N SER A 265 10.20 11.42 19.18
CA SER A 265 10.85 11.39 20.50
C SER A 265 10.81 9.99 21.13
N PRO A 266 11.96 9.32 21.36
CA PRO A 266 12.00 8.01 22.02
C PRO A 266 11.36 8.01 23.41
N ALA A 267 11.50 9.11 24.16
CA ALA A 267 10.89 9.25 25.48
C ALA A 267 9.35 9.28 25.42
N PHE A 268 8.76 9.87 24.37
CA PHE A 268 7.32 9.83 24.14
C PHE A 268 6.83 8.43 23.75
N ARG A 269 7.55 7.74 22.83
CA ARG A 269 7.27 6.34 22.47
C ARG A 269 7.27 5.42 23.70
N ASN A 270 8.23 5.64 24.60
CA ASN A 270 8.35 4.88 25.85
C ASN A 270 7.21 5.21 26.82
N TYR A 271 6.85 6.49 26.97
CA TYR A 271 5.68 6.90 27.76
C TYR A 271 4.39 6.24 27.28
N LEU A 272 4.10 6.26 25.97
CA LEU A 272 2.90 5.63 25.43
C LEU A 272 2.87 4.14 25.71
N LEU A 273 3.93 3.40 25.34
CA LEU A 273 3.98 1.95 25.56
C LEU A 273 3.83 1.60 27.05
N ARG A 274 4.58 2.28 27.92
CA ARG A 274 4.54 2.01 29.37
C ARG A 274 3.12 2.15 29.93
N ASN A 275 2.35 3.16 29.52
CA ASN A 275 0.97 3.33 30.00
C ASN A 275 -0.03 2.35 29.34
N LEU A 276 0.19 1.99 28.07
CA LEU A 276 -0.58 0.96 27.37
C LEU A 276 -0.38 -0.45 27.97
N LEU A 277 0.72 -0.67 28.71
CA LEU A 277 1.06 -1.91 29.42
C LEU A 277 0.86 -1.87 30.97
N SER A 278 0.41 -0.76 31.58
CA SER A 278 0.40 -0.41 33.04
C SER A 278 0.56 -1.52 34.11
N ASP A 279 -0.36 -1.73 35.06
CA ASP A 279 -1.64 -1.04 35.33
C ASP A 279 -1.56 0.42 35.76
N ALA A 280 -0.58 0.76 36.59
CA ALA A 280 -0.49 1.95 37.43
C ALA A 280 -0.35 3.33 36.72
N GLY A 281 -0.55 3.40 35.41
CA GLY A 281 -0.47 4.63 34.62
C GLY A 281 -1.57 5.62 34.98
N ARG A 282 -1.22 6.80 35.53
CA ARG A 282 -2.14 7.93 35.62
C ARG A 282 -2.33 8.52 34.23
N ALA A 283 -3.51 8.31 33.65
CA ALA A 283 -3.87 8.95 32.41
C ALA A 283 -3.96 10.48 32.57
N PRO A 284 -3.64 11.27 31.53
CA PRO A 284 -3.87 12.72 31.52
C PRO A 284 -5.36 13.06 31.71
N LEU A 285 -5.66 14.30 32.09
CA LEU A 285 -7.05 14.75 32.29
C LEU A 285 -7.85 14.61 30.98
N HIS A 286 -9.01 13.94 31.03
CA HIS A 286 -9.84 13.56 29.86
C HIS A 286 -9.24 12.49 28.93
N TYR A 287 -8.24 11.72 29.37
CA TYR A 287 -7.72 10.58 28.61
C TYR A 287 -7.86 9.30 29.42
N SER A 288 -8.00 8.17 28.73
CA SER A 288 -8.05 6.84 29.34
C SER A 288 -7.23 5.83 28.54
N PHE A 289 -6.51 4.96 29.26
CA PHE A 289 -5.84 3.79 28.70
C PHE A 289 -6.70 2.55 28.94
N ILE A 290 -7.49 2.17 27.93
CA ILE A 290 -8.47 1.08 28.00
C ILE A 290 -7.85 -0.21 27.43
N ARG A 291 -8.15 -1.37 28.02
CA ARG A 291 -7.40 -2.61 27.79
C ARG A 291 -8.28 -3.84 27.64
N SER A 292 -7.72 -4.89 27.05
CA SER A 292 -8.34 -6.21 26.93
C SER A 292 -8.28 -6.98 28.26
N VAL A 293 -9.31 -7.79 28.53
CA VAL A 293 -9.36 -8.64 29.73
C VAL A 293 -8.54 -9.90 29.47
N GLY A 294 -7.68 -10.28 30.42
CA GLY A 294 -6.88 -11.51 30.35
C GLY A 294 -5.53 -11.41 29.62
N PHE A 295 -5.11 -10.22 29.20
CA PHE A 295 -3.76 -10.00 28.68
C PHE A 295 -2.71 -10.09 29.81
N GLY A 296 -1.69 -10.92 29.62
CA GLY A 296 -0.58 -11.09 30.57
C GLY A 296 0.49 -10.01 30.39
N TRP A 297 0.79 -9.28 31.46
CA TRP A 297 1.68 -8.12 31.43
C TRP A 297 3.17 -8.53 31.40
N GLU A 298 3.91 -8.03 30.41
CA GLU A 298 5.37 -7.99 30.39
C GLU A 298 5.83 -6.66 31.02
N ARG A 299 7.00 -6.62 31.68
CA ARG A 299 7.55 -5.36 32.19
C ARG A 299 8.02 -4.53 31.02
N PHE A 300 7.77 -3.22 31.06
CA PHE A 300 8.20 -2.30 30.00
C PHE A 300 9.72 -2.38 29.76
N GLU A 301 10.50 -2.61 30.83
CA GLU A 301 11.96 -2.71 30.80
C GLU A 301 12.49 -3.92 30.01
N ASP A 302 11.65 -4.96 29.78
CA ASP A 302 11.99 -6.14 28.99
C ASP A 302 11.67 -5.96 27.48
N VAL A 303 11.02 -4.85 27.10
CA VAL A 303 10.54 -4.60 25.74
C VAL A 303 11.60 -3.86 24.90
N PRO A 304 11.95 -4.36 23.69
CA PRO A 304 12.91 -3.69 22.81
C PRO A 304 12.48 -2.28 22.37
N PRO A 305 13.42 -1.38 22.03
CA PRO A 305 13.11 -0.02 21.59
C PRO A 305 12.27 0.00 20.30
N ALA A 306 11.45 1.04 20.17
CA ALA A 306 10.55 1.22 19.04
C ALA A 306 11.29 1.48 17.71
N ARG A 307 10.97 0.67 16.70
CA ARG A 307 11.33 0.87 15.29
C ARG A 307 10.11 1.37 14.52
N LEU A 308 10.29 2.35 13.62
CA LEU A 308 9.24 2.77 12.70
C LEU A 308 8.92 1.64 11.71
N VAL A 309 7.64 1.50 11.35
CA VAL A 309 7.17 0.58 10.32
C VAL A 309 6.41 1.37 9.27
N GLU A 310 6.89 1.34 8.03
CA GLU A 310 6.14 1.85 6.89
C GLU A 310 4.92 0.96 6.62
N THR A 311 3.78 1.59 6.34
CA THR A 311 2.54 0.94 5.93
C THR A 311 1.87 1.80 4.87
N SER A 312 0.92 1.25 4.12
CA SER A 312 0.18 1.97 3.07
C SER A 312 -0.76 3.09 3.55
N GLY A 313 -0.90 3.30 4.86
CA GLY A 313 -1.73 4.36 5.44
C GLY A 313 -0.94 5.34 6.30
N ASP A 314 -1.31 6.63 6.22
CA ASP A 314 -0.62 7.78 6.83
C ASP A 314 -0.66 7.83 8.37
N ASN A 315 -0.92 6.72 9.07
CA ASN A 315 -0.83 6.63 10.53
C ASN A 315 0.61 6.34 10.97
N ILE A 316 0.96 6.70 12.21
CA ILE A 316 2.30 6.40 12.74
C ILE A 316 2.28 4.97 13.28
N ASN A 317 3.15 4.11 12.76
CA ASN A 317 3.21 2.70 13.14
C ASN A 317 4.58 2.35 13.73
N LEU A 318 4.59 1.78 14.94
CA LEU A 318 5.80 1.46 15.69
C LEU A 318 5.81 -0.03 16.08
N ALA A 319 6.89 -0.73 15.74
CA ALA A 319 7.15 -2.09 16.21
C ALA A 319 8.12 -2.07 17.39
N TYR A 320 7.76 -2.76 18.47
CA TYR A 320 8.61 -2.95 19.64
C TYR A 320 9.15 -4.38 19.63
N GLY A 321 10.30 -4.54 18.97
CA GLY A 321 10.83 -5.85 18.58
C GLY A 321 9.80 -6.66 17.80
N ASN A 322 9.69 -7.95 18.13
CA ASN A 322 8.65 -8.85 17.62
C ASN A 322 7.54 -9.10 18.66
N ARG A 323 7.27 -8.13 19.56
CA ARG A 323 6.30 -8.27 20.66
C ARG A 323 5.01 -7.49 20.40
N TYR A 324 5.15 -6.19 20.17
CA TYR A 324 4.01 -5.28 20.04
C TYR A 324 4.07 -4.42 18.79
N PHE A 325 2.90 -4.10 18.26
CA PHE A 325 2.68 -3.13 17.20
C PHE A 325 1.78 -2.02 17.74
N LEU A 326 2.23 -0.77 17.65
CA LEU A 326 1.51 0.42 18.12
C LEU A 326 1.16 1.30 16.92
N LYS A 327 -0.13 1.45 16.65
CA LYS A 327 -0.68 2.38 15.65
C LYS A 327 -1.16 3.64 16.36
N ILE A 328 -0.62 4.81 16.01
CA ILE A 328 -1.12 6.12 16.46
C ILE A 328 -1.92 6.72 15.32
N PHE A 329 -3.20 6.97 15.56
CA PHE A 329 -4.13 7.47 14.54
C PHE A 329 -3.95 8.97 14.35
N ARG A 330 -3.67 9.41 13.11
CA ARG A 330 -3.63 10.84 12.78
C ARG A 330 -5.03 11.40 12.53
N ARG A 331 -5.93 10.61 11.94
CA ARG A 331 -7.34 10.94 11.69
C ARG A 331 -8.22 10.39 12.82
N ILE A 332 -9.14 11.21 13.33
CA ILE A 332 -10.15 10.81 14.33
C ILE A 332 -11.53 11.33 13.93
N GLU A 333 -12.61 10.73 14.44
CA GLU A 333 -13.99 11.14 14.15
C GLU A 333 -14.92 10.96 15.36
N ASP A 334 -16.12 11.53 15.27
CA ASP A 334 -17.23 11.36 16.22
C ASP A 334 -17.86 9.95 16.24
N SER A 335 -17.34 9.01 15.45
CA SER A 335 -17.77 7.62 15.37
C SER A 335 -16.70 6.66 15.90
N LEU A 336 -17.11 5.46 16.29
CA LEU A 336 -16.19 4.40 16.68
C LEU A 336 -15.18 4.13 15.54
N ASN A 337 -13.90 4.03 15.88
CA ASN A 337 -12.84 3.71 14.92
C ASN A 337 -13.02 2.26 14.39
N PRO A 338 -13.11 2.04 13.05
CA PRO A 338 -13.36 0.72 12.48
C PRO A 338 -12.26 -0.31 12.77
N GLU A 339 -10.98 0.09 12.78
CA GLU A 339 -9.85 -0.79 13.09
C GLU A 339 -9.94 -1.33 14.52
N LEU A 340 -10.21 -0.46 15.50
CA LEU A 340 -10.40 -0.85 16.89
C LEU A 340 -11.58 -1.81 17.08
N GLU A 341 -12.68 -1.53 16.39
CA GLU A 341 -13.90 -2.34 16.43
C GLU A 341 -13.68 -3.76 15.89
N ILE A 342 -13.11 -3.87 14.67
CA ILE A 342 -12.86 -5.16 14.02
C ILE A 342 -11.80 -5.95 14.79
N ASN A 343 -10.69 -5.34 15.21
CA ASN A 343 -9.64 -6.07 15.93
C ASN A 343 -10.07 -6.52 17.32
N ARG A 344 -10.90 -5.75 18.03
CA ARG A 344 -11.44 -6.15 19.33
C ARG A 344 -12.42 -7.32 19.20
N HIS A 345 -13.30 -7.29 18.20
CA HIS A 345 -14.23 -8.40 17.95
C HIS A 345 -13.49 -9.65 17.44
N GLY A 346 -12.66 -9.49 16.40
CA GLY A 346 -11.99 -10.59 15.73
C GLY A 346 -10.88 -11.25 16.56
N GLY A 347 -10.13 -10.47 17.35
CA GLY A 347 -9.08 -11.01 18.23
C GLY A 347 -9.63 -11.94 19.32
N GLY A 348 -10.82 -11.65 19.85
CA GLY A 348 -11.51 -12.55 20.80
C GLY A 348 -12.03 -13.84 20.18
N ASN A 349 -12.27 -13.85 18.87
CA ASN A 349 -12.87 -14.96 18.12
C ASN A 349 -11.85 -15.76 17.28
N GLY A 350 -10.54 -15.47 17.37
CA GLY A 350 -9.51 -16.16 16.59
C GLY A 350 -9.56 -15.87 15.08
N LEU A 351 -10.12 -14.72 14.69
CA LEU A 351 -10.20 -14.32 13.29
C LEU A 351 -8.81 -13.91 12.76
N PRO A 352 -8.58 -13.95 11.43
CA PRO A 352 -7.28 -13.61 10.83
C PRO A 352 -7.05 -12.09 10.78
N VAL A 353 -7.05 -11.45 11.95
CA VAL A 353 -6.80 -10.01 12.18
C VAL A 353 -5.62 -9.86 13.16
N PRO A 354 -4.90 -8.72 13.18
CA PRO A 354 -3.74 -8.54 14.07
C PRO A 354 -4.06 -8.75 15.55
N GLY A 355 -5.28 -8.43 15.97
CA GLY A 355 -5.77 -8.54 17.34
C GLY A 355 -5.71 -7.21 18.10
N TYR A 356 -6.06 -7.25 19.38
CA TYR A 356 -6.23 -6.07 20.22
C TYR A 356 -5.73 -6.32 21.65
N LEU A 357 -4.87 -5.44 22.17
CA LEU A 357 -4.35 -5.49 23.55
C LEU A 357 -4.86 -4.32 24.39
N SER A 358 -4.62 -3.09 23.93
CA SER A 358 -5.03 -1.86 24.61
C SER A 358 -5.11 -0.69 23.65
N HIS A 359 -5.67 0.43 24.09
CA HIS A 359 -5.68 1.69 23.34
C HIS A 359 -5.72 2.90 24.26
N LEU A 360 -5.28 4.04 23.73
CA LEU A 360 -5.45 5.37 24.29
C LEU A 360 -6.67 6.02 23.65
N GLN A 361 -7.58 6.54 24.47
CA GLN A 361 -8.71 7.35 24.03
C GLN A 361 -8.78 8.70 24.74
N PHE A 362 -9.46 9.66 24.11
CA PHE A 362 -9.90 10.91 24.72
C PHE A 362 -11.38 10.81 25.11
N ASP A 363 -11.64 10.95 26.41
CA ASP A 363 -12.96 10.85 27.02
C ASP A 363 -13.73 12.15 26.86
N ARG A 364 -14.83 12.10 26.11
CA ARG A 364 -15.67 13.27 25.83
C ARG A 364 -16.83 13.35 26.81
N SER A 365 -17.25 14.57 27.12
CA SER A 365 -18.47 14.82 27.89
C SER A 365 -19.74 14.37 27.16
N ASN A 366 -19.75 14.45 25.82
CA ASN A 366 -20.83 14.01 24.93
C ASN A 366 -20.25 13.28 23.71
N GLY A 367 -20.90 12.20 23.28
CA GLY A 367 -20.51 11.41 22.09
C GLY A 367 -19.58 10.23 22.39
N ALA A 368 -19.19 9.50 21.34
CA ALA A 368 -18.20 8.42 21.44
C ALA A 368 -16.78 9.00 21.67
N PRO A 369 -15.92 8.33 22.47
CA PRO A 369 -14.56 8.81 22.74
C PRO A 369 -13.71 8.77 21.46
N PHE A 370 -12.75 9.68 21.34
CA PHE A 370 -11.82 9.66 20.21
C PHE A 370 -10.71 8.65 20.47
N ILE A 371 -10.48 7.73 19.54
CA ILE A 371 -9.43 6.73 19.62
C ILE A 371 -8.14 7.31 19.04
N LEU A 372 -7.08 7.37 19.84
CA LEU A 372 -5.86 8.11 19.49
C LEU A 372 -4.67 7.20 19.18
N ALA A 373 -4.55 6.06 19.86
CA ALA A 373 -3.56 5.04 19.55
C ALA A 373 -4.03 3.66 20.00
N MET A 374 -3.63 2.59 19.31
CA MET A 374 -3.97 1.20 19.62
C MET A 374 -2.72 0.32 19.65
N LEU A 375 -2.62 -0.53 20.68
CA LEU A 375 -1.61 -1.55 20.84
C LEU A 375 -2.17 -2.92 20.42
N GLN A 376 -1.42 -3.61 19.58
CA GLN A 376 -1.72 -4.93 19.02
C GLN A 376 -0.54 -5.89 19.25
N PRO A 377 -0.76 -7.22 19.20
CA PRO A 377 0.33 -8.17 19.06
C PRO A 377 1.14 -7.86 17.78
N TYR A 378 2.46 -8.02 17.84
CA TYR A 378 3.27 -7.97 16.62
C TYR A 378 3.13 -9.28 15.83
N ASN A 379 2.65 -9.17 14.60
CA ASN A 379 2.45 -10.33 13.73
C ASN A 379 3.68 -10.50 12.82
N ALA A 380 4.55 -11.45 13.17
CA ALA A 380 5.76 -11.76 12.41
C ALA A 380 5.40 -12.20 10.99
N ASN A 381 5.94 -11.48 10.00
CA ASN A 381 5.58 -11.63 8.59
C ASN A 381 6.79 -11.45 7.66
N GLN A 382 6.61 -11.82 6.40
CA GLN A 382 7.59 -11.75 5.32
C GLN A 382 7.22 -10.67 4.28
N GLY A 383 6.48 -9.65 4.70
CA GLY A 383 5.88 -8.63 3.83
C GLY A 383 4.39 -8.87 3.55
N SER A 384 3.88 -8.16 2.54
CA SER A 384 2.49 -8.23 2.11
C SER A 384 2.23 -9.39 1.15
N ALA A 385 0.96 -9.79 1.02
CA ALA A 385 0.52 -10.72 -0.01
C ALA A 385 0.75 -10.14 -1.42
N TRP A 386 0.71 -8.81 -1.57
CA TRP A 386 1.03 -8.13 -2.83
C TRP A 386 2.42 -8.53 -3.33
N GLN A 387 3.45 -8.37 -2.47
CA GLN A 387 4.83 -8.74 -2.83
C GLN A 387 4.92 -10.22 -3.19
N TYR A 388 4.26 -11.10 -2.43
CA TYR A 388 4.23 -12.53 -2.72
C TYR A 388 3.64 -12.86 -4.11
N PHE A 389 2.45 -12.35 -4.42
CA PHE A 389 1.78 -12.65 -5.69
C PHE A 389 2.45 -11.96 -6.89
N TYR A 390 2.99 -10.75 -6.71
CA TYR A 390 3.85 -10.09 -7.69
C TYR A 390 5.09 -10.94 -8.01
N ASP A 391 5.83 -11.40 -7.00
CA ASP A 391 7.01 -12.26 -7.21
C ASP A 391 6.67 -13.61 -7.84
N VAL A 392 5.51 -14.19 -7.52
CA VAL A 392 5.02 -15.40 -8.20
C VAL A 392 4.71 -15.14 -9.66
N SER A 393 3.98 -14.05 -9.98
CA SER A 393 3.61 -13.72 -11.35
C SER A 393 4.84 -13.40 -12.21
N ARG A 394 5.85 -12.73 -11.64
CA ARG A 394 7.15 -12.46 -12.27
C ARG A 394 7.92 -13.75 -12.59
N ARG A 395 8.00 -14.69 -11.64
CA ARG A 395 8.60 -16.02 -11.87
C ARG A 395 7.85 -16.85 -12.92
N PHE A 396 6.52 -16.74 -12.95
CA PHE A 396 5.71 -17.38 -14.01
C PHE A 396 6.05 -16.78 -15.38
N LEU A 397 6.11 -15.44 -15.48
CA LEU A 397 6.45 -14.73 -16.72
C LEU A 397 7.85 -15.15 -17.25
N GLU A 398 8.87 -15.19 -16.38
CA GLU A 398 10.22 -15.65 -16.74
C GLU A 398 10.25 -17.11 -17.26
N ARG A 399 9.42 -17.99 -16.69
CA ARG A 399 9.29 -19.39 -17.11
C ARG A 399 8.62 -19.52 -18.49
N VAL A 400 7.48 -18.85 -18.71
CA VAL A 400 6.79 -18.92 -20.01
C VAL A 400 7.60 -18.23 -21.11
N GLN A 401 8.35 -17.18 -20.79
CA GLN A 401 9.26 -16.52 -21.74
C GLN A 401 10.36 -17.44 -22.27
N SER A 402 10.85 -18.39 -21.47
CA SER A 402 11.87 -19.36 -21.89
C SER A 402 11.31 -20.61 -22.56
N HIS A 403 10.09 -21.03 -22.20
CA HIS A 403 9.52 -22.30 -22.65
C HIS A 403 8.30 -22.11 -23.58
N ALA A 404 8.12 -20.91 -24.13
CA ALA A 404 6.95 -20.51 -24.93
C ALA A 404 6.61 -21.43 -26.11
N GLN A 405 7.60 -22.13 -26.68
CA GLN A 405 7.38 -23.08 -27.80
C GLN A 405 6.92 -24.48 -27.33
N GLN A 406 7.04 -24.78 -26.02
CA GLN A 406 6.76 -26.09 -25.43
C GLN A 406 5.54 -26.09 -24.51
N SER A 407 5.11 -24.91 -24.03
CA SER A 407 3.90 -24.74 -23.25
C SER A 407 2.75 -24.22 -24.12
N ALA A 408 1.51 -24.51 -23.71
CA ALA A 408 0.30 -23.90 -24.25
C ALA A 408 -0.46 -23.19 -23.13
N ILE A 409 -1.30 -22.22 -23.49
CA ILE A 409 -2.31 -21.68 -22.58
C ILE A 409 -3.45 -22.71 -22.49
N PRO A 410 -3.94 -23.10 -21.30
CA PRO A 410 -5.09 -23.99 -21.15
C PRO A 410 -6.30 -23.48 -21.93
N LYS A 411 -7.00 -24.38 -22.63
CA LYS A 411 -8.10 -24.00 -23.53
C LYS A 411 -9.40 -23.70 -22.79
N GLU A 412 -9.65 -24.41 -21.70
CA GLU A 412 -10.87 -24.30 -20.92
C GLU A 412 -10.57 -23.54 -19.62
N PHE A 413 -11.14 -22.34 -19.50
CA PHE A 413 -11.01 -21.54 -18.29
C PHE A 413 -11.99 -22.05 -17.23
N PRO A 414 -11.51 -22.50 -16.07
CA PRO A 414 -12.36 -23.12 -15.06
C PRO A 414 -13.27 -22.06 -14.45
N ALA A 415 -14.57 -22.38 -14.38
CA ALA A 415 -15.57 -21.49 -13.81
C ALA A 415 -15.22 -21.12 -12.36
N PRO A 416 -15.61 -19.92 -11.88
CA PRO A 416 -15.46 -19.54 -10.47
C PRO A 416 -16.07 -20.58 -9.51
N GLY A 417 -15.24 -21.31 -8.76
CA GLY A 417 -15.68 -22.41 -7.89
C GLY A 417 -15.46 -23.82 -8.44
N ALA A 418 -15.01 -23.97 -9.68
CA ALA A 418 -14.66 -25.26 -10.27
C ALA A 418 -13.28 -25.75 -9.79
N PRO A 419 -13.09 -27.05 -9.55
CA PRO A 419 -11.77 -27.59 -9.20
C PRO A 419 -10.75 -27.28 -10.29
N LEU A 420 -9.53 -26.92 -9.89
CA LEU A 420 -8.39 -26.87 -10.79
C LEU A 420 -7.87 -28.30 -10.95
N ASP A 421 -7.55 -28.67 -12.18
CA ASP A 421 -6.99 -29.96 -12.52
C ASP A 421 -5.46 -29.89 -12.68
N LYS A 422 -4.88 -31.03 -13.07
CA LYS A 422 -3.43 -31.17 -13.26
C LYS A 422 -2.87 -30.30 -14.39
N GLU A 423 -3.68 -29.91 -15.38
CA GLU A 423 -3.23 -28.97 -16.43
C GLU A 423 -2.96 -27.59 -15.82
N TRP A 424 -3.83 -27.13 -14.92
CA TRP A 424 -3.64 -25.88 -14.19
C TRP A 424 -2.49 -25.92 -13.18
N GLU A 425 -2.30 -27.04 -12.49
CA GLU A 425 -1.15 -27.27 -11.60
C GLU A 425 0.19 -27.23 -12.35
N GLU A 426 0.28 -27.86 -13.53
CA GLU A 426 1.47 -27.82 -14.39
C GLU A 426 1.66 -26.44 -15.05
N PHE A 427 0.57 -25.78 -15.42
CA PHE A 427 0.60 -24.45 -16.05
C PHE A 427 1.11 -23.39 -15.08
N ILE A 428 0.56 -23.28 -13.87
CA ILE A 428 0.88 -22.22 -12.89
C ILE A 428 1.92 -22.65 -11.85
N GLY A 429 1.75 -23.86 -11.30
CA GLY A 429 2.47 -24.38 -10.14
C GLY A 429 1.55 -24.55 -8.92
N ASP A 430 1.60 -25.73 -8.30
CA ASP A 430 0.82 -26.13 -7.12
C ASP A 430 0.89 -25.12 -5.96
N MET A 431 2.08 -24.85 -5.41
CA MET A 431 2.24 -23.96 -4.25
C MET A 431 1.59 -22.57 -4.42
N PRO A 432 1.79 -21.85 -5.55
CA PRO A 432 1.03 -20.64 -5.88
C PRO A 432 -0.51 -20.78 -5.81
N LEU A 433 -1.07 -21.84 -6.42
CA LEU A 433 -2.51 -22.09 -6.40
C LEU A 433 -3.01 -22.38 -4.98
N HIS A 434 -2.28 -23.19 -4.22
CA HIS A 434 -2.56 -23.45 -2.81
C HIS A 434 -2.54 -22.16 -1.97
N ARG A 435 -1.64 -21.20 -2.24
CA ARG A 435 -1.65 -19.89 -1.58
C ARG A 435 -2.85 -19.03 -1.95
N ALA A 436 -3.27 -19.02 -3.21
CA ALA A 436 -4.50 -18.32 -3.61
C ALA A 436 -5.73 -18.94 -2.90
N HIS A 437 -5.81 -20.27 -2.82
CA HIS A 437 -6.87 -20.98 -2.10
C HIS A 437 -6.91 -20.62 -0.60
N LEU A 438 -5.77 -20.68 0.07
CA LEU A 438 -5.63 -20.31 1.49
C LEU A 438 -6.02 -18.85 1.76
N LEU A 439 -5.73 -17.93 0.83
CA LEU A 439 -6.21 -16.56 0.92
C LEU A 439 -7.74 -16.50 0.86
N GLY A 440 -8.37 -17.31 0.01
CA GLY A 440 -9.83 -17.50 -0.07
C GLY A 440 -10.45 -17.95 1.25
N GLU A 441 -9.91 -19.03 1.84
CA GLU A 441 -10.33 -19.52 3.17
C GLU A 441 -10.16 -18.45 4.25
N THR A 442 -9.05 -17.69 4.20
CA THR A 442 -8.77 -16.63 5.19
C THR A 442 -9.79 -15.49 5.10
N VAL A 443 -10.18 -15.08 3.88
CA VAL A 443 -11.20 -14.04 3.68
C VAL A 443 -12.60 -14.55 4.05
N ALA A 444 -12.90 -15.84 3.80
CA ALA A 444 -14.17 -16.43 4.23
C ALA A 444 -14.29 -16.44 5.76
N ARG A 445 -13.29 -16.96 6.46
CA ARG A 445 -13.19 -16.94 7.94
C ARG A 445 -13.35 -15.55 8.54
N LEU A 446 -12.87 -14.50 7.87
CA LEU A 446 -13.12 -13.12 8.30
C LEU A 446 -14.62 -12.79 8.16
N HIS A 447 -15.20 -12.92 6.98
CA HIS A 447 -16.59 -12.53 6.73
C HIS A 447 -17.62 -13.32 7.54
N THR A 448 -17.39 -14.61 7.75
CA THR A 448 -18.24 -15.48 8.59
C THR A 448 -18.01 -15.20 10.07
N GLY A 449 -16.76 -15.00 10.49
CA GLY A 449 -16.38 -14.71 11.87
C GLY A 449 -16.85 -13.35 12.39
N LEU A 450 -17.09 -12.39 11.49
CA LEU A 450 -17.72 -11.09 11.79
C LEU A 450 -19.26 -11.17 11.89
N ILE A 451 -19.87 -12.36 11.78
CA ILE A 451 -21.31 -12.56 12.00
C ILE A 451 -21.57 -12.81 13.50
N ASP A 452 -22.05 -11.79 14.19
CA ASP A 452 -22.57 -11.92 15.55
C ASP A 452 -24.03 -11.46 15.62
N LYS A 453 -24.94 -12.40 15.90
CA LYS A 453 -26.38 -12.13 15.99
C LYS A 453 -26.77 -11.39 17.28
N SER A 454 -25.91 -11.39 18.30
CA SER A 454 -26.12 -10.71 19.58
C SER A 454 -25.71 -9.24 19.55
N SER A 455 -24.73 -8.87 18.72
CA SER A 455 -24.25 -7.49 18.58
C SER A 455 -24.90 -6.75 17.38
N PRO A 456 -25.58 -5.60 17.58
CA PRO A 456 -26.23 -4.85 16.50
C PRO A 456 -25.28 -4.41 15.36
N ASP A 457 -24.02 -4.10 15.69
CA ASP A 457 -23.01 -3.66 14.74
C ASP A 457 -22.48 -4.77 13.83
N PHE A 458 -22.62 -6.03 14.24
CA PHE A 458 -22.17 -7.23 13.55
C PHE A 458 -23.30 -8.13 13.03
N ARG A 459 -24.55 -7.89 13.48
CA ARG A 459 -25.73 -8.65 13.06
C ARG A 459 -25.97 -8.51 11.54
N PRO A 460 -26.03 -9.62 10.78
CA PRO A 460 -26.19 -9.57 9.33
C PRO A 460 -27.53 -8.95 8.90
N GLU A 461 -27.53 -8.33 7.72
CA GLU A 461 -28.69 -7.67 7.12
C GLU A 461 -29.02 -8.28 5.75
N PRO A 462 -30.32 -8.42 5.37
CA PRO A 462 -30.67 -8.90 4.04
C PRO A 462 -30.16 -8.00 2.91
N PHE A 463 -29.66 -8.58 1.83
CA PHE A 463 -29.34 -7.90 0.58
C PHE A 463 -30.65 -7.54 -0.16
N SER A 464 -31.29 -6.45 0.26
CA SER A 464 -32.63 -6.07 -0.22
C SER A 464 -32.63 -5.52 -1.65
N LEU A 465 -33.75 -5.67 -2.36
CA LEU A 465 -33.95 -5.13 -3.70
C LEU A 465 -33.82 -3.59 -3.76
N HIS A 466 -34.13 -2.89 -2.66
CA HIS A 466 -33.89 -1.45 -2.54
C HIS A 466 -32.39 -1.13 -2.51
N TYR A 467 -31.60 -1.93 -1.79
CA TYR A 467 -30.14 -1.76 -1.74
C TYR A 467 -29.50 -2.12 -3.09
N GLN A 468 -29.93 -3.19 -3.76
CA GLN A 468 -29.50 -3.57 -5.12
C GLN A 468 -29.75 -2.44 -6.14
N ARG A 469 -30.92 -1.77 -6.09
CA ARG A 469 -31.21 -0.58 -6.92
C ARG A 469 -30.35 0.63 -6.56
N SER A 470 -30.05 0.81 -5.27
CA SER A 470 -29.16 1.89 -4.79
C SER A 470 -27.73 1.73 -5.32
N LEU A 471 -27.20 0.50 -5.32
CA LEU A 471 -25.90 0.18 -5.91
C LEU A 471 -25.84 0.61 -7.37
N TYR A 472 -26.80 0.15 -8.19
CA TYR A 472 -26.83 0.51 -9.61
C TYR A 472 -26.86 2.02 -9.86
N SER A 473 -27.64 2.78 -9.07
CA SER A 473 -27.69 4.25 -9.16
C SER A 473 -26.32 4.90 -8.88
N ALA A 474 -25.58 4.40 -7.90
CA ALA A 474 -24.21 4.84 -7.63
C ALA A 474 -23.28 4.48 -8.80
N TRP A 475 -23.35 3.24 -9.29
CA TRP A 475 -22.52 2.75 -10.40
C TRP A 475 -22.77 3.50 -11.71
N GLN A 476 -24.01 3.92 -12.00
CA GLN A 476 -24.32 4.80 -13.14
C GLN A 476 -23.58 6.15 -13.05
N SER A 477 -23.40 6.69 -11.84
CA SER A 477 -22.65 7.91 -11.62
C SER A 477 -21.14 7.71 -11.74
N GLN A 478 -20.62 6.58 -11.27
CA GLN A 478 -19.22 6.17 -11.47
C GLN A 478 -18.89 5.99 -12.95
N VAL A 479 -19.69 5.21 -13.70
CA VAL A 479 -19.56 5.04 -15.16
C VAL A 479 -19.54 6.39 -15.87
N ARG A 480 -20.43 7.34 -15.49
CA ARG A 480 -20.44 8.68 -16.07
C ARG A 480 -19.12 9.42 -15.83
N LEU A 481 -18.59 9.40 -14.61
CA LEU A 481 -17.34 10.08 -14.25
C LEU A 481 -16.11 9.43 -14.91
N THR A 482 -15.97 8.10 -14.83
CA THR A 482 -14.88 7.35 -15.46
C THR A 482 -14.88 7.56 -16.97
N PHE A 483 -16.02 7.48 -17.65
CA PHE A 483 -16.07 7.70 -19.10
C PHE A 483 -15.82 9.17 -19.49
N GLN A 484 -16.16 10.15 -18.63
CA GLN A 484 -15.76 11.55 -18.85
C GLN A 484 -14.23 11.73 -18.75
N ARG A 485 -13.56 11.04 -17.82
CA ARG A 485 -12.08 11.03 -17.72
C ARG A 485 -11.44 10.27 -18.88
N LEU A 486 -12.00 9.13 -19.28
CA LEU A 486 -11.49 8.31 -20.37
C LEU A 486 -11.55 9.06 -21.71
N ASN A 487 -12.67 9.74 -22.01
CA ASN A 487 -12.81 10.56 -23.23
C ASN A 487 -11.78 11.70 -23.32
N LYS A 488 -11.29 12.22 -22.18
CA LYS A 488 -10.24 13.27 -22.16
C LYS A 488 -8.84 12.72 -22.44
N ASN A 489 -8.57 11.46 -22.07
CA ASN A 489 -7.24 10.85 -22.14
C ASN A 489 -7.09 9.83 -23.29
N LYS A 490 -8.15 9.59 -24.07
CA LYS A 490 -8.24 8.50 -25.06
C LYS A 490 -7.13 8.48 -26.11
N GLU A 491 -6.57 9.63 -26.47
CA GLU A 491 -5.49 9.74 -27.47
C GLU A 491 -4.18 9.09 -26.99
N ASN A 492 -3.98 9.02 -25.67
CA ASN A 492 -2.81 8.40 -25.03
C ASN A 492 -3.04 6.92 -24.66
N LEU A 493 -4.25 6.37 -24.88
CA LEU A 493 -4.67 5.08 -24.34
C LEU A 493 -5.21 4.13 -25.43
N PRO A 494 -4.35 3.28 -26.01
CA PRO A 494 -4.74 2.28 -26.99
C PRO A 494 -5.91 1.39 -26.48
N GLY A 495 -7.00 1.36 -27.25
CA GLY A 495 -8.21 0.60 -26.88
C GLY A 495 -9.28 1.40 -26.12
N ALA A 496 -9.01 2.66 -25.74
CA ALA A 496 -10.01 3.52 -25.08
C ALA A 496 -11.30 3.69 -25.91
N ASP A 497 -11.20 3.92 -27.23
CA ASP A 497 -12.37 4.06 -28.11
C ASP A 497 -13.22 2.78 -28.17
N LEU A 498 -12.60 1.58 -28.07
CA LEU A 498 -13.33 0.30 -28.02
C LEU A 498 -14.16 0.21 -26.72
N LEU A 499 -13.59 0.57 -25.58
CA LEU A 499 -14.30 0.61 -24.30
C LEU A 499 -15.40 1.68 -24.30
N ILE A 500 -15.13 2.87 -24.87
CA ILE A 500 -16.11 3.96 -25.04
C ILE A 500 -17.35 3.47 -25.82
N GLY A 501 -17.15 2.72 -26.91
CA GLY A 501 -18.24 2.13 -27.70
C GLY A 501 -19.10 1.11 -26.93
N GLN A 502 -18.58 0.50 -25.87
CA GLN A 502 -19.25 -0.55 -25.09
C GLN A 502 -20.01 -0.02 -23.87
N ARG A 503 -20.08 1.30 -23.68
CA ARG A 503 -20.71 1.95 -22.51
C ARG A 503 -22.12 1.45 -22.19
N SER A 504 -22.97 1.20 -23.20
CA SER A 504 -24.33 0.68 -22.96
C SER A 504 -24.28 -0.74 -22.45
N ALA A 505 -23.53 -1.63 -23.10
CA ALA A 505 -23.41 -3.04 -22.70
C ALA A 505 -22.90 -3.20 -21.25
N LEU A 506 -21.97 -2.35 -20.81
CA LEU A 506 -21.54 -2.32 -19.41
C LEU A 506 -22.66 -1.90 -18.45
N LEU A 507 -23.43 -0.85 -18.81
CA LEU A 507 -24.59 -0.41 -18.01
C LEU A 507 -25.71 -1.46 -17.97
N ASP A 508 -25.89 -2.24 -19.03
CA ASP A 508 -26.86 -3.32 -19.12
C ASP A 508 -26.42 -4.58 -18.34
N ARG A 509 -25.11 -4.87 -18.25
CA ARG A 509 -24.55 -5.87 -17.32
C ARG A 509 -24.71 -5.45 -15.87
N LEU A 510 -24.27 -4.24 -15.51
CA LEU A 510 -24.44 -3.68 -14.16
C LEU A 510 -25.92 -3.67 -13.71
N ARG A 511 -26.86 -3.51 -14.64
CA ARG A 511 -28.30 -3.53 -14.37
C ARG A 511 -28.83 -4.89 -13.90
N ARG A 512 -28.14 -5.99 -14.20
CA ARG A 512 -28.56 -7.35 -13.81
C ARG A 512 -28.63 -7.54 -12.29
N ILE A 513 -27.91 -6.74 -11.49
CA ILE A 513 -27.88 -6.82 -10.02
C ILE A 513 -29.26 -6.66 -9.33
N TYR A 514 -30.25 -6.08 -10.02
CA TYR A 514 -31.60 -5.86 -9.49
C TYR A 514 -32.72 -6.37 -10.42
N SER A 515 -32.40 -7.28 -11.36
CA SER A 515 -33.39 -7.92 -12.25
C SER A 515 -34.48 -8.64 -11.44
N HIS A 516 -34.06 -9.36 -10.40
CA HIS A 516 -34.86 -9.93 -9.33
C HIS A 516 -34.13 -9.76 -7.99
N LYS A 517 -34.78 -10.13 -6.88
CA LYS A 517 -34.14 -10.15 -5.56
C LYS A 517 -33.23 -11.38 -5.46
N MET A 518 -31.93 -11.15 -5.35
CA MET A 518 -30.95 -12.19 -5.00
C MET A 518 -30.97 -12.50 -3.50
N GLU A 519 -30.73 -13.76 -3.12
CA GLU A 519 -30.66 -14.20 -1.72
C GLU A 519 -29.23 -14.14 -1.19
N ALA A 520 -28.86 -13.02 -0.55
CA ALA A 520 -27.55 -12.83 0.06
C ALA A 520 -27.63 -11.98 1.33
N LEU A 521 -26.53 -11.91 2.07
CA LEU A 521 -26.40 -11.09 3.28
C LEU A 521 -25.37 -9.96 3.11
N LYS A 522 -25.63 -8.86 3.81
CA LYS A 522 -24.67 -7.80 4.09
C LYS A 522 -24.14 -7.98 5.51
N VAL A 523 -22.84 -7.92 5.68
CA VAL A 523 -22.14 -8.09 6.96
C VAL A 523 -21.15 -6.95 7.17
N ARG A 524 -20.48 -6.93 8.33
CA ARG A 524 -19.24 -6.17 8.45
C ARG A 524 -18.17 -6.86 7.62
N ILE A 525 -17.44 -6.03 6.87
CA ILE A 525 -16.39 -6.41 5.93
C ILE A 525 -15.18 -5.52 6.20
N HIS A 526 -14.07 -5.75 5.51
CA HIS A 526 -12.90 -4.88 5.54
C HIS A 526 -13.19 -3.52 4.85
N GLY A 527 -13.84 -3.56 3.69
CA GLY A 527 -14.36 -2.38 3.00
C GLY A 527 -13.38 -1.69 2.05
N ASP A 528 -12.11 -2.10 2.06
CA ASP A 528 -11.06 -1.73 1.11
C ASP A 528 -9.98 -2.84 1.04
N LEU A 529 -10.40 -4.10 0.89
CA LEU A 529 -9.49 -5.24 0.94
C LEU A 529 -8.63 -5.32 -0.33
N GLN A 530 -7.31 -5.18 -0.18
CA GLN A 530 -6.30 -5.25 -1.24
C GLN A 530 -5.12 -6.09 -0.74
N LEU A 531 -4.29 -6.66 -1.62
CA LEU A 531 -3.20 -7.58 -1.24
C LEU A 531 -2.11 -6.91 -0.38
N GLU A 532 -2.00 -5.59 -0.47
CA GLU A 532 -1.15 -4.72 0.34
C GLU A 532 -1.60 -4.70 1.81
N LYS A 533 -2.90 -4.91 2.05
CA LYS A 533 -3.56 -4.94 3.38
C LYS A 533 -3.68 -6.36 3.95
N VAL A 534 -2.93 -7.29 3.38
CA VAL A 534 -2.81 -8.68 3.84
C VAL A 534 -1.34 -8.98 4.12
N LEU A 535 -0.99 -9.27 5.38
CA LEU A 535 0.35 -9.74 5.76
C LEU A 535 0.48 -11.22 5.41
N PHE A 536 1.64 -11.62 4.89
CA PHE A 536 1.98 -13.02 4.66
C PHE A 536 3.01 -13.51 5.69
N THR A 537 2.66 -14.53 6.48
CA THR A 537 3.55 -15.04 7.55
C THR A 537 4.58 -16.07 7.06
N GLY A 538 4.64 -16.32 5.74
CA GLY A 538 5.32 -17.48 5.16
C GLY A 538 4.46 -18.76 5.19
N LYS A 539 3.40 -18.81 6.00
CA LYS A 539 2.47 -19.96 6.09
C LYS A 539 0.99 -19.60 6.04
N GLU A 540 0.60 -18.42 6.50
CA GLU A 540 -0.79 -17.97 6.72
C GLU A 540 -0.92 -16.49 6.30
N PHE A 541 -2.16 -16.01 6.21
CA PHE A 541 -2.49 -14.61 5.91
C PHE A 541 -3.19 -13.94 7.09
N ILE A 542 -2.92 -12.64 7.30
CA ILE A 542 -3.54 -11.80 8.33
C ILE A 542 -3.98 -10.49 7.69
N LEU A 543 -5.25 -10.11 7.85
CA LEU A 543 -5.88 -8.94 7.23
C LEU A 543 -5.83 -7.76 8.21
N PHE A 544 -5.33 -6.60 7.78
CA PHE A 544 -5.13 -5.41 8.62
C PHE A 544 -5.56 -4.13 7.88
N ASP A 545 -5.59 -2.98 8.56
CA ASP A 545 -5.95 -1.67 7.99
C ASP A 545 -7.43 -1.55 7.54
N PHE A 546 -8.31 -1.89 8.47
CA PHE A 546 -9.77 -1.78 8.40
C PHE A 546 -10.30 -0.33 8.46
N GLU A 547 -9.42 0.68 8.52
CA GLU A 547 -9.79 2.10 8.38
C GLU A 547 -10.34 2.44 6.99
N GLY A 548 -10.06 1.60 5.98
CA GLY A 548 -10.65 1.72 4.64
C GLY A 548 -10.31 3.01 3.89
N ASP A 549 -11.19 3.39 2.97
CA ASP A 549 -11.03 4.60 2.13
C ASP A 549 -11.14 5.89 2.96
N ARG A 550 -10.04 6.66 3.01
CA ARG A 550 -9.94 7.91 3.78
C ARG A 550 -10.89 9.02 3.31
N THR A 551 -11.42 8.95 2.09
CA THR A 551 -12.43 9.92 1.60
C THR A 551 -13.83 9.72 2.23
N ARG A 552 -14.05 8.59 2.91
CA ARG A 552 -15.33 8.22 3.54
C ARG A 552 -15.27 8.39 5.05
N SER A 553 -16.41 8.74 5.66
CA SER A 553 -16.52 8.82 7.13
C SER A 553 -16.44 7.45 7.80
N PHE A 554 -15.99 7.37 9.05
CA PHE A 554 -16.00 6.13 9.84
C PHE A 554 -17.42 5.56 9.94
N SER A 555 -18.46 6.41 10.00
CA SER A 555 -19.86 5.95 10.03
C SER A 555 -20.28 5.27 8.71
N GLU A 556 -19.78 5.73 7.56
CA GLU A 556 -20.01 5.09 6.26
C GLU A 556 -19.20 3.79 6.11
N LEU A 557 -17.96 3.78 6.60
CA LEU A 557 -17.05 2.63 6.59
C LEU A 557 -17.58 1.48 7.46
N ARG A 558 -18.30 1.79 8.55
CA ARG A 558 -18.98 0.82 9.42
C ARG A 558 -20.29 0.25 8.85
N LEU A 559 -20.77 0.73 7.69
CA LEU A 559 -21.99 0.20 7.07
C LEU A 559 -21.81 -1.26 6.64
N LYS A 560 -22.82 -2.09 6.91
CA LYS A 560 -22.82 -3.49 6.47
C LYS A 560 -23.01 -3.58 4.96
N LYS A 561 -22.07 -4.21 4.28
CA LYS A 561 -21.99 -4.33 2.81
C LYS A 561 -21.98 -5.81 2.41
N PRO A 562 -22.35 -6.17 1.17
CA PRO A 562 -22.17 -7.54 0.69
C PRO A 562 -20.66 -7.86 0.63
N PRO A 563 -20.23 -9.07 1.04
CA PRO A 563 -18.83 -9.52 0.95
C PRO A 563 -18.17 -9.35 -0.41
N MET A 564 -18.97 -9.32 -1.48
CA MET A 564 -18.49 -9.10 -2.85
C MET A 564 -17.73 -7.77 -3.03
N SER A 565 -17.95 -6.78 -2.15
CA SER A 565 -17.17 -5.53 -2.14
C SER A 565 -15.68 -5.77 -1.85
N ASP A 566 -15.38 -6.69 -0.94
CA ASP A 566 -14.00 -7.07 -0.60
C ASP A 566 -13.42 -8.06 -1.61
N LEU A 567 -14.23 -9.03 -2.07
CA LEU A 567 -13.80 -10.01 -3.07
C LEU A 567 -13.40 -9.33 -4.38
N SER A 568 -14.21 -8.39 -4.89
CA SER A 568 -13.90 -7.68 -6.13
C SER A 568 -12.64 -6.83 -6.01
N SER A 569 -12.47 -6.10 -4.89
CA SER A 569 -11.26 -5.34 -4.60
C SER A 569 -10.00 -6.21 -4.55
N LEU A 570 -10.05 -7.35 -3.85
CA LEU A 570 -8.91 -8.25 -3.70
C LEU A 570 -8.57 -8.99 -5.02
N ILE A 571 -9.59 -9.41 -5.77
CA ILE A 571 -9.41 -10.00 -7.11
C ILE A 571 -8.83 -8.96 -8.09
N SER A 572 -9.24 -7.69 -8.01
CA SER A 572 -8.61 -6.61 -8.78
C SER A 572 -7.14 -6.42 -8.41
N SER A 573 -6.80 -6.37 -7.12
CA SER A 573 -5.41 -6.28 -6.64
C SER A 573 -4.56 -7.46 -7.15
N LEU A 574 -5.13 -8.68 -7.24
CA LEU A 574 -4.48 -9.85 -7.83
C LEU A 574 -4.28 -9.73 -9.36
N TYR A 575 -5.17 -9.07 -10.08
CA TYR A 575 -4.99 -8.73 -11.51
C TYR A 575 -3.90 -7.68 -11.70
N TYR A 576 -3.88 -6.65 -10.86
CA TYR A 576 -2.82 -5.65 -10.81
C TYR A 576 -1.45 -6.29 -10.54
N ALA A 577 -1.34 -7.23 -9.58
CA ALA A 577 -0.11 -7.94 -9.30
C ALA A 577 0.40 -8.76 -10.51
N ALA A 578 -0.51 -9.33 -11.31
CA ALA A 578 -0.17 -10.04 -12.55
C ALA A 578 0.35 -9.08 -13.64
N LEU A 579 -0.35 -7.97 -13.87
CA LEU A 579 -0.03 -7.04 -14.96
C LEU A 579 1.14 -6.12 -14.64
N ALA A 580 1.35 -5.72 -13.39
CA ALA A 580 2.54 -4.95 -12.98
C ALA A 580 3.85 -5.72 -13.28
N ALA A 581 3.86 -7.05 -13.07
CA ALA A 581 5.01 -7.88 -13.43
C ALA A 581 5.27 -7.94 -14.94
N LEU A 582 4.22 -7.78 -15.77
CA LEU A 582 4.35 -7.69 -17.22
C LEU A 582 4.77 -6.28 -17.68
N GLU A 583 4.25 -5.24 -17.04
CA GLU A 583 4.54 -3.84 -17.34
C GLU A 583 6.03 -3.51 -17.18
N VAL A 584 6.69 -4.10 -16.17
CA VAL A 584 8.15 -3.93 -15.94
C VAL A 584 9.00 -4.39 -17.13
N GLU A 585 8.58 -5.42 -17.86
CA GLU A 585 9.26 -5.94 -19.05
C GLU A 585 8.74 -5.33 -20.37
N ALA A 586 7.55 -4.71 -20.36
CA ALA A 586 6.93 -4.09 -21.53
C ALA A 586 7.56 -2.73 -21.89
N GLU A 587 7.34 -2.28 -23.13
CA GLU A 587 7.56 -0.86 -23.46
C GLU A 587 6.41 -0.03 -22.86
N PRO A 588 6.67 1.16 -22.29
CA PRO A 588 5.62 2.02 -21.73
C PRO A 588 4.47 2.29 -22.71
N GLY A 589 3.22 2.13 -22.24
CA GLY A 589 2.01 2.30 -23.04
C GLY A 589 1.77 1.22 -24.11
N LYS A 590 2.36 0.02 -23.94
CA LYS A 590 2.18 -1.12 -24.87
C LYS A 590 1.84 -2.44 -24.17
N LEU A 591 1.29 -2.41 -22.96
CA LEU A 591 0.86 -3.60 -22.23
C LEU A 591 -0.13 -4.44 -23.05
N GLY A 592 -1.12 -3.77 -23.67
CA GLY A 592 -2.15 -4.37 -24.54
C GLY A 592 -1.61 -5.01 -25.83
N GLY A 593 -0.40 -4.64 -26.25
CA GLY A 593 0.28 -5.21 -27.42
C GLY A 593 1.24 -6.36 -27.08
N SER A 594 1.39 -6.71 -25.80
CA SER A 594 2.35 -7.71 -25.36
C SER A 594 1.92 -9.14 -25.74
N PRO A 595 2.78 -9.96 -26.36
CA PRO A 595 2.47 -11.37 -26.66
C PRO A 595 2.30 -12.22 -25.39
N TRP A 596 2.73 -11.70 -24.22
CA TRP A 596 2.60 -12.37 -22.93
C TRP A 596 1.31 -12.00 -22.18
N LEU A 597 0.56 -10.98 -22.63
CA LEU A 597 -0.70 -10.59 -21.98
C LEU A 597 -1.69 -11.77 -21.84
N PRO A 598 -1.96 -12.59 -22.88
CA PRO A 598 -2.85 -13.74 -22.75
C PRO A 598 -2.37 -14.79 -21.72
N TRP A 599 -1.05 -14.92 -21.52
CA TRP A 599 -0.48 -15.83 -20.52
C TRP A 599 -0.71 -15.30 -19.10
N MET A 600 -0.57 -13.99 -18.89
CA MET A 600 -0.83 -13.36 -17.60
C MET A 600 -2.33 -13.29 -17.27
N GLU A 601 -3.19 -13.10 -18.28
CA GLU A 601 -4.64 -13.21 -18.14
C GLU A 601 -5.05 -14.64 -17.75
N ALA A 602 -4.41 -15.67 -18.33
CA ALA A 602 -4.65 -17.05 -17.96
C ALA A 602 -4.12 -17.41 -16.57
N TRP A 603 -2.91 -16.96 -16.20
CA TRP A 603 -2.38 -17.08 -14.84
C TRP A 603 -3.35 -16.47 -13.81
N PHE A 604 -3.85 -15.27 -14.09
CA PHE A 604 -4.83 -14.60 -13.26
C PHE A 604 -6.14 -15.38 -13.17
N ALA A 605 -6.63 -15.97 -14.27
CA ALA A 605 -7.85 -16.78 -14.26
C ALA A 605 -7.72 -17.99 -13.31
N GLY A 606 -6.61 -18.73 -13.38
CA GLY A 606 -6.33 -19.84 -12.47
C GLY A 606 -6.21 -19.40 -11.00
N MET A 607 -5.52 -18.27 -10.74
CA MET A 607 -5.42 -17.70 -9.38
C MET A 607 -6.76 -17.24 -8.81
N LYS A 608 -7.57 -16.55 -9.61
CA LYS A 608 -8.94 -16.13 -9.27
C LYS A 608 -9.80 -17.35 -8.91
N THR A 609 -9.73 -18.42 -9.70
CA THR A 609 -10.49 -19.65 -9.43
C THR A 609 -9.98 -20.36 -8.18
N ALA A 610 -8.67 -20.51 -7.97
CA ALA A 610 -8.12 -21.07 -6.74
C ALA A 610 -8.60 -20.31 -5.48
N PHE A 611 -8.54 -18.98 -5.52
CA PHE A 611 -9.04 -18.10 -4.45
C PHE A 611 -10.55 -18.31 -4.18
N LEU A 612 -11.37 -18.31 -5.22
CA LEU A 612 -12.81 -18.52 -5.06
C LEU A 612 -13.15 -19.94 -4.59
N ASN A 613 -12.37 -20.96 -4.96
CA ASN A 613 -12.53 -22.32 -4.45
C ASN A 613 -12.33 -22.42 -2.93
N GLY A 614 -11.41 -21.62 -2.36
CA GLY A 614 -11.21 -21.56 -0.90
C GLY A 614 -12.28 -20.72 -0.19
N TYR A 615 -12.80 -19.69 -0.86
CA TYR A 615 -13.80 -18.79 -0.28
C TYR A 615 -15.23 -19.37 -0.27
N LEU A 616 -15.65 -19.99 -1.37
CA LEU A 616 -17.05 -20.37 -1.62
C LEU A 616 -17.66 -21.36 -0.59
N PRO A 617 -16.98 -22.43 -0.13
CA PRO A 617 -17.62 -23.44 0.71
C PRO A 617 -18.16 -22.86 2.02
N GLU A 618 -17.34 -22.08 2.73
CA GLU A 618 -17.70 -21.48 4.01
C GLU A 618 -18.70 -20.32 3.83
N ALA A 619 -18.53 -19.50 2.78
CA ALA A 619 -19.45 -18.40 2.47
C ALA A 619 -20.86 -18.88 2.09
N ARG A 620 -20.99 -19.99 1.36
CA ARG A 620 -22.30 -20.63 1.08
C ARG A 620 -22.92 -21.19 2.36
N ALA A 621 -22.14 -21.88 3.19
CA ALA A 621 -22.62 -22.43 4.47
C ALA A 621 -23.15 -21.34 5.42
N ALA A 622 -22.54 -20.15 5.40
CA ALA A 622 -22.99 -18.99 6.17
C ALA A 622 -24.15 -18.19 5.54
N GLY A 623 -24.59 -18.53 4.32
CA GLY A 623 -25.62 -17.78 3.58
C GLY A 623 -25.18 -16.38 3.15
N LEU A 624 -23.87 -16.12 3.06
CA LEU A 624 -23.32 -14.82 2.69
C LEU A 624 -23.56 -14.45 1.22
N ILE A 625 -23.66 -15.47 0.37
CA ILE A 625 -23.77 -15.36 -1.09
C ILE A 625 -24.92 -16.24 -1.61
N PRO A 626 -25.41 -15.99 -2.84
CA PRO A 626 -26.53 -16.74 -3.39
C PRO A 626 -26.27 -18.26 -3.50
N PRO A 627 -27.30 -19.10 -3.27
CA PRO A 627 -27.23 -20.54 -3.54
C PRO A 627 -27.37 -20.87 -5.03
N SER A 628 -27.90 -19.93 -5.83
CA SER A 628 -28.03 -20.01 -7.29
C SER A 628 -26.70 -19.64 -7.94
N GLU A 629 -26.20 -20.50 -8.84
CA GLU A 629 -25.01 -20.21 -9.65
C GLU A 629 -25.23 -19.03 -10.60
N GLU A 630 -26.47 -18.82 -11.09
CA GLU A 630 -26.82 -17.68 -11.94
C GLU A 630 -26.71 -16.37 -11.16
N ASP A 631 -27.32 -16.29 -9.98
CA ASP A 631 -27.24 -15.15 -9.07
C ASP A 631 -25.80 -14.88 -8.63
N TRP A 632 -25.03 -15.94 -8.32
CA TRP A 632 -23.62 -15.84 -7.96
C TRP A 632 -22.79 -15.23 -9.10
N ASN A 633 -22.95 -15.72 -10.33
CA ASN A 633 -22.23 -15.23 -11.50
C ASN A 633 -22.60 -13.76 -11.81
N ILE A 634 -23.88 -13.38 -11.70
CA ILE A 634 -24.28 -11.97 -11.86
C ILE A 634 -23.68 -11.09 -10.75
N LEU A 635 -23.73 -11.55 -9.49
CA LEU A 635 -23.18 -10.81 -8.35
C LEU A 635 -21.66 -10.61 -8.50
N LEU A 636 -20.94 -11.64 -8.94
CA LEU A 636 -19.49 -11.58 -9.15
C LEU A 636 -19.14 -10.67 -10.34
N ASP A 637 -19.81 -10.84 -11.49
CA ASP A 637 -19.56 -10.03 -12.69
C ASP A 637 -19.79 -8.53 -12.42
N THR A 638 -20.92 -8.19 -11.80
CA THR A 638 -21.30 -6.79 -11.60
C THR A 638 -20.36 -6.05 -10.66
N PHE A 639 -19.89 -6.70 -9.59
CA PHE A 639 -18.92 -6.11 -8.66
C PHE A 639 -17.50 -6.06 -9.22
N LEU A 640 -17.04 -7.08 -9.97
CA LEU A 640 -15.75 -7.02 -10.66
C LEU A 640 -15.73 -5.89 -11.70
N LEU A 641 -16.82 -5.74 -12.48
CA LEU A 641 -16.97 -4.70 -13.47
C LEU A 641 -16.99 -3.30 -12.82
N GLU A 642 -17.73 -3.15 -11.73
CA GLU A 642 -17.74 -1.93 -10.92
C GLU A 642 -16.34 -1.56 -10.42
N ARG A 643 -15.63 -2.50 -9.80
CA ARG A 643 -14.30 -2.26 -9.24
C ARG A 643 -13.29 -1.85 -10.31
N GLN A 644 -13.30 -2.51 -11.47
CA GLN A 644 -12.43 -2.14 -12.60
C GLN A 644 -12.79 -0.76 -13.17
N LEU A 645 -14.07 -0.36 -13.17
CA LEU A 645 -14.51 1.00 -13.53
C LEU A 645 -14.10 2.05 -12.49
N TYR A 646 -14.03 1.69 -11.20
CA TYR A 646 -13.49 2.54 -10.15
C TYR A 646 -11.98 2.77 -10.36
N GLU A 647 -11.23 1.68 -10.56
CA GLU A 647 -9.78 1.70 -10.75
C GLU A 647 -9.34 2.49 -11.98
N LEU A 648 -9.97 2.26 -13.14
CA LEU A 648 -9.72 3.10 -14.32
C LEU A 648 -10.05 4.57 -14.04
N GLY A 649 -11.15 4.85 -13.33
CA GLY A 649 -11.53 6.20 -12.95
C GLY A 649 -10.52 6.88 -12.02
N PHE A 650 -9.87 6.09 -11.16
CA PHE A 650 -8.89 6.52 -10.16
C PHE A 650 -7.51 6.79 -10.80
N GLU A 651 -6.99 5.87 -11.61
CA GLU A 651 -5.69 6.07 -12.28
C GLU A 651 -5.74 7.24 -13.27
N LEU A 652 -6.82 7.37 -14.05
CA LEU A 652 -7.05 8.53 -14.93
C LEU A 652 -7.15 9.88 -14.20
N ALA A 653 -7.32 9.89 -12.87
CA ALA A 653 -7.29 11.10 -12.05
C ALA A 653 -5.92 11.36 -11.41
N ARG A 654 -5.09 10.32 -11.23
CA ARG A 654 -3.75 10.41 -10.67
C ARG A 654 -2.65 10.56 -11.73
N ASN A 655 -2.92 10.16 -12.97
CA ASN A 655 -2.01 10.29 -14.13
C ASN A 655 -0.61 9.71 -13.84
N ARG A 656 -0.58 8.48 -13.31
CA ARG A 656 0.65 7.77 -12.89
C ARG A 656 1.18 6.79 -13.95
N GLY A 657 0.49 6.62 -15.08
CA GLY A 657 0.85 5.70 -16.16
C GLY A 657 0.26 4.29 -16.00
N TRP A 658 -0.37 3.99 -14.87
CA TRP A 658 -0.92 2.65 -14.55
C TRP A 658 -2.32 2.42 -15.13
N GLU A 659 -2.93 3.42 -15.76
CA GLU A 659 -4.27 3.36 -16.32
C GLU A 659 -4.44 2.32 -17.46
N GLU A 660 -3.36 1.80 -18.04
CA GLU A 660 -3.44 0.70 -19.01
C GLU A 660 -3.87 -0.63 -18.36
N ILE A 661 -3.51 -0.88 -17.10
CA ILE A 661 -3.88 -2.11 -16.35
C ILE A 661 -5.42 -2.27 -16.25
N PRO A 662 -6.18 -1.35 -15.63
CA PRO A 662 -7.63 -1.50 -15.52
C PRO A 662 -8.36 -1.34 -16.86
N LEU A 663 -7.74 -0.66 -17.84
CA LEU A 663 -8.24 -0.64 -19.22
C LEU A 663 -8.21 -2.05 -19.84
N GLN A 664 -7.10 -2.78 -19.74
CA GLN A 664 -7.05 -4.17 -20.22
C GLN A 664 -8.02 -5.07 -19.45
N GLY A 665 -8.18 -4.85 -18.14
CA GLY A 665 -9.15 -5.56 -17.30
C GLY A 665 -10.58 -5.45 -17.83
N LEU A 666 -11.02 -4.22 -18.12
CA LEU A 666 -12.33 -3.94 -18.72
C LEU A 666 -12.46 -4.47 -20.15
N LEU A 667 -11.43 -4.33 -20.99
CA LEU A 667 -11.45 -4.83 -22.36
C LEU A 667 -11.54 -6.37 -22.42
N ARG A 668 -10.90 -7.08 -21.48
CA ARG A 668 -11.05 -8.53 -21.31
C ARG A 668 -12.48 -8.88 -20.90
N MET A 669 -13.03 -8.24 -19.87
CA MET A 669 -14.41 -8.49 -19.43
C MET A 669 -15.44 -8.21 -20.54
N VAL A 670 -15.22 -7.20 -21.38
CA VAL A 670 -16.03 -6.91 -22.58
C VAL A 670 -16.00 -8.08 -23.57
N LYS A 671 -14.81 -8.63 -23.88
CA LYS A 671 -14.66 -9.77 -24.80
C LYS A 671 -15.35 -11.02 -24.25
N GLU A 672 -15.13 -11.34 -22.96
CA GLU A 672 -15.78 -12.46 -22.27
C GLU A 672 -17.31 -12.39 -22.43
N GLY A 673 -17.91 -11.23 -22.18
CA GLY A 673 -19.36 -11.02 -22.29
C GLY A 673 -19.94 -10.95 -23.72
N GLN A 674 -19.10 -11.05 -24.76
CA GLN A 674 -19.54 -11.21 -26.15
C GLN A 674 -19.48 -12.68 -26.61
N GLY A 675 -18.67 -13.52 -25.95
CA GLY A 675 -18.54 -14.95 -26.24
C GLY A 675 -19.80 -15.75 -25.95
N ASP A 676 -20.55 -15.40 -24.89
CA ASP A 676 -21.82 -16.05 -24.51
C ASP A 676 -22.99 -15.79 -25.48
N THR A 677 -22.76 -15.12 -26.61
CA THR A 677 -23.80 -14.76 -27.60
C THR A 677 -23.54 -15.27 -29.03
N ALA A 678 -22.63 -16.23 -29.19
CA ALA A 678 -22.25 -16.84 -30.48
C ALA A 678 -22.71 -18.30 -30.61
#